data_AF-A0A7W5EQT0-F1
#
_entry.id   AF-A0A7W5EQT0-F1
#
_cell.length_a   1.000
_cell.length_b   1.000
_cell.length_c   1.000
_cell.angle_alpha   90.00
_cell.angle_beta   90.00
_cell.angle_gamma   90.00
#
_symmetry.space_group_name_H-M   'P 1'
#
loop_
_entity.id
_entity.type
_entity.pdbx_description
1 polymer ?
#
loop_
_entity_poly.entity_id
_entity_poly.type
_entity_poly.pdbx_seq_one_letter_code
_entity_poly.pdbx_strand_id
1 'polypeptide(L)'
;MVDPLNAWWAQQLVLCDWAFAPDPLTLEPEVAVARLGSLGVVDRGELGWRLLEALGIGDPDPARLLSALEVTALAGAAGWLSEARARDWAQRLAEEISAHHPELDDWLAALCRARSDEGWVRGDDGFSEACEALATLEHEGEGVTWDLLREWLVVNRRSLVLWPEAPEERVWRLRAAFSPVLELPADALDWQGLATWLAEDWQVTGRDELIRVLLWLAAQGDRQAWDLDATRLLAAGDPERQAWLEGLALQEVAAGRVLLGFVERGEPLEWAAWDWLRLIDLAWAGACLGWLDESEARDFAGHGTDLVMRRYSDWSALARAYQRGRSLFEARDLLGELAADWALLLQSPVSPWKPPLQGLVDEATLEASRSAMRAWRRDPRHWVLALAAVREPELAGRQGIDPSLPPARREDARGYLAETLDLHVDEGVEALSRYWLPAQAHHLNQLAADAAHGALPPAQTCFGHAAPADLAGRDALGRASRHAATIHMAEKYAFHLQMAMDSGLFDGERLAALAASLHGSLCRFYPDARRLLSAWAHWEALLPEPDQPSLVAEIRWHLDDPGSLFHWLDWRPRAWQEPGPRPSLSHFTAMALVGPLNSAAWSLPQPESERECVSIHEWVDGHYGLHGPADLGEFLDYLLEVGDRQEYQINYAPYTLNRARLQSEIATLESGECGEEERNHLLRLQRVRDDEDGCNDLNLAAWDLAQAVDLAIAGRQLGWLGEAEFLERLERAHGLAARHYGGWEEYARGLYAGFSFFMGETAEREAFLAGFRQALVSWLAAAPPLAGPWASLDFPGARPRHWAPMHVDTLPGDGRQLH
;
A
#
# COMPACT_ATOMS: atom_id res chain seq x y z
N MET A 1 37.14 53.70 -4.44
CA MET A 1 38.29 52.84 -4.15
C MET A 1 38.01 51.56 -4.90
N VAL A 2 38.91 51.14 -5.79
CA VAL A 2 38.70 49.95 -6.61
C VAL A 2 38.78 48.72 -5.69
N ASP A 3 37.82 47.81 -5.82
CA ASP A 3 37.81 46.57 -5.05
C ASP A 3 38.92 45.64 -5.57
N PRO A 4 39.91 45.26 -4.73
CA PRO A 4 41.05 44.46 -5.18
C PRO A 4 40.67 43.12 -5.81
N LEU A 5 39.63 42.44 -5.32
CA LEU A 5 39.20 41.17 -5.91
C LEU A 5 38.63 41.37 -7.31
N ASN A 6 37.72 42.33 -7.48
CA ASN A 6 37.09 42.57 -8.79
C ASN A 6 38.11 43.04 -9.83
N ALA A 7 39.04 43.92 -9.44
CA ALA A 7 40.06 44.38 -10.37
C ALA A 7 41.09 43.29 -10.72
N TRP A 8 41.51 42.46 -9.75
CA TRP A 8 42.35 41.30 -10.06
C TRP A 8 41.62 40.32 -10.98
N TRP A 9 40.35 40.02 -10.70
CA TRP A 9 39.54 39.12 -11.51
C TRP A 9 39.40 39.65 -12.93
N ALA A 10 39.09 40.94 -13.09
CA ALA A 10 39.04 41.61 -14.39
C ALA A 10 40.38 41.57 -15.14
N GLN A 11 41.52 41.70 -14.44
CA GLN A 11 42.85 41.52 -15.05
C GLN A 11 43.01 40.09 -15.58
N GLN A 12 42.56 39.06 -14.84
CA GLN A 12 42.64 37.67 -15.30
C GLN A 12 41.75 37.41 -16.52
N LEU A 13 40.57 38.03 -16.61
CA LEU A 13 39.66 37.84 -17.75
C LEU A 13 40.25 38.32 -19.09
N VAL A 14 41.25 39.21 -19.09
CA VAL A 14 41.98 39.60 -20.31
C VAL A 14 42.63 38.38 -20.99
N LEU A 15 43.03 37.37 -20.22
CA LEU A 15 43.55 36.10 -20.73
C LEU A 15 42.51 35.26 -21.48
N CYS A 16 41.22 35.60 -21.33
CA CYS A 16 40.08 34.97 -22.01
C CYS A 16 39.56 35.81 -23.20
N ASP A 17 40.36 36.76 -23.70
CA ASP A 17 40.00 37.70 -24.78
C ASP A 17 38.92 38.73 -24.38
N TRP A 18 38.90 39.11 -23.09
CA TRP A 18 38.03 40.19 -22.61
C TRP A 18 38.73 41.55 -22.68
N ALA A 19 37.97 42.58 -23.04
CA ALA A 19 38.40 43.95 -22.83
C ALA A 19 38.44 44.26 -21.33
N PHE A 20 39.52 44.89 -20.85
CA PHE A 20 39.64 45.23 -19.44
C PHE A 20 38.55 46.22 -18.99
N ALA A 21 37.73 45.81 -18.02
CA ALA A 21 36.74 46.63 -17.33
C ALA A 21 36.87 46.42 -15.82
N PRO A 22 36.87 47.47 -14.97
CA PRO A 22 37.15 47.33 -13.53
C PRO A 22 36.15 46.45 -12.76
N ASP A 23 34.96 46.25 -13.32
CA ASP A 23 33.94 45.37 -12.77
C ASP A 23 33.72 44.20 -13.75
N PRO A 24 34.07 42.96 -13.34
CA PRO A 24 34.02 41.77 -14.21
C PRO A 24 32.60 41.34 -14.60
N LEU A 25 31.57 41.92 -13.97
CA LEU A 25 30.16 41.57 -14.24
C LEU A 25 29.46 42.55 -15.19
N THR A 26 30.19 43.48 -15.80
CA THR A 26 29.61 44.58 -16.60
C THR A 26 29.26 44.23 -18.05
N LEU A 27 29.46 42.98 -18.47
CA LEU A 27 29.10 42.53 -19.81
C LEU A 27 27.58 42.54 -20.00
N GLU A 28 27.11 42.89 -21.20
CA GLU A 28 25.68 42.86 -21.51
C GLU A 28 25.13 41.41 -21.37
N PRO A 29 23.99 41.19 -20.70
CA PRO A 29 23.48 39.85 -20.38
C PRO A 29 23.34 38.93 -21.60
N GLU A 30 22.85 39.44 -22.73
CA GLU A 30 22.69 38.65 -23.96
C GLU A 30 24.02 38.16 -24.53
N VAL A 31 25.06 39.00 -24.46
CA VAL A 31 26.42 38.66 -24.89
C VAL A 31 27.01 37.61 -23.96
N ALA A 32 26.77 37.75 -22.64
CA ALA A 32 27.23 36.80 -21.65
C ALA A 32 26.61 35.41 -21.86
N VAL A 33 25.29 35.33 -22.10
CA VAL A 33 24.58 34.07 -22.40
C VAL A 33 25.10 33.42 -23.69
N ALA A 34 25.28 34.20 -24.76
CA ALA A 34 25.83 33.68 -26.01
C ALA A 34 27.24 33.10 -25.83
N ARG A 35 28.08 33.77 -25.03
CA ARG A 35 29.44 33.30 -24.72
C ARG A 35 29.41 32.03 -23.87
N LEU A 36 28.55 31.92 -22.84
CA LEU A 36 28.36 30.70 -22.05
C LEU A 36 27.99 29.51 -22.96
N GLY A 37 27.04 29.70 -23.86
CA GLY A 37 26.66 28.67 -24.83
C GLY A 37 27.81 28.23 -25.74
N SER A 38 28.68 29.16 -26.17
CA SER A 38 29.87 28.83 -26.96
C SER A 38 30.93 28.03 -26.18
N LEU A 39 30.94 28.16 -24.85
CA LEU A 39 31.78 27.38 -23.93
C LEU A 39 31.13 26.05 -23.53
N GLY A 40 29.95 25.73 -24.07
CA GLY A 40 29.19 24.52 -23.75
C GLY A 40 28.44 24.58 -22.42
N VAL A 41 28.33 25.75 -21.79
CA VAL A 41 27.55 25.96 -20.56
C VAL A 41 26.16 26.43 -20.94
N VAL A 42 25.21 25.49 -20.96
CA VAL A 42 23.88 25.70 -21.53
C VAL A 42 22.81 26.13 -20.52
N ASP A 43 23.02 25.82 -19.24
CA ASP A 43 22.16 26.20 -18.12
C ASP A 43 22.95 26.32 -16.81
N ARG A 44 22.28 26.75 -15.73
CA ARG A 44 22.90 26.87 -14.40
C ARG A 44 23.30 25.51 -13.82
N GLY A 45 22.65 24.43 -14.24
CA GLY A 45 22.96 23.08 -13.79
C GLY A 45 24.34 22.62 -14.28
N GLU A 46 24.62 22.82 -15.57
CA GLU A 46 25.94 22.59 -16.18
C GLU A 46 27.00 23.53 -15.58
N LEU A 47 26.65 24.80 -15.37
CA LEU A 47 27.54 25.75 -14.69
C LEU A 47 27.98 25.23 -13.30
N GLY A 48 27.04 24.65 -12.54
CA GLY A 48 27.32 24.08 -11.22
C GLY A 48 28.36 22.97 -11.27
N TRP A 49 28.28 22.08 -12.27
CA TRP A 49 29.28 21.04 -12.49
C TRP A 49 30.63 21.62 -12.89
N ARG A 50 30.68 22.58 -13.83
CA ARG A 50 31.94 23.22 -14.24
C ARG A 50 32.69 23.88 -13.08
N LEU A 51 31.96 24.56 -12.20
CA LEU A 51 32.54 25.20 -11.02
C LEU A 51 33.06 24.17 -10.00
N LEU A 52 32.33 23.06 -9.80
CA LEU A 52 32.76 21.97 -8.92
C LEU A 52 33.99 21.24 -9.47
N GLU A 53 34.04 20.97 -10.77
CA GLU A 53 35.16 20.32 -11.45
C GLU A 53 36.44 21.14 -11.42
N ALA A 54 36.33 22.47 -11.55
CA ALA A 54 37.48 23.37 -11.50
C ALA A 54 38.16 23.37 -10.11
N LEU A 55 37.40 23.13 -9.06
CA LEU A 55 37.85 23.00 -7.67
C LEU A 55 37.78 21.54 -7.19
N GLY A 56 38.02 20.61 -8.12
CA GLY A 56 37.81 19.17 -7.97
C GLY A 56 38.75 18.46 -7.00
N ILE A 57 39.19 17.26 -7.37
CA ILE A 57 39.98 16.37 -6.51
C ILE A 57 41.37 16.18 -7.10
N GLY A 58 42.39 16.55 -6.33
CA GLY A 58 43.79 16.47 -6.74
C GLY A 58 44.39 17.83 -7.05
N ASP A 59 45.44 17.83 -7.85
CA ASP A 59 46.15 19.06 -8.22
C ASP A 59 45.27 19.91 -9.16
N PRO A 60 45.11 21.20 -8.88
CA PRO A 60 44.27 22.06 -9.70
C PRO A 60 44.85 22.25 -11.10
N ASP A 61 44.00 22.12 -12.11
CA ASP A 61 44.34 22.42 -13.50
C ASP A 61 44.21 23.94 -13.76
N PRO A 62 45.32 24.64 -14.10
CA PRO A 62 45.29 26.06 -14.38
C PRO A 62 44.29 26.48 -15.46
N ALA A 63 44.13 25.68 -16.53
CA ALA A 63 43.21 26.01 -17.61
C ALA A 63 41.75 25.97 -17.13
N ARG A 64 41.40 24.97 -16.30
CA ARG A 64 40.06 24.87 -15.69
C ARG A 64 39.80 25.99 -14.69
N LEU A 65 40.78 26.37 -13.89
CA LEU A 65 40.64 27.48 -12.94
C LEU A 65 40.42 28.82 -13.66
N LEU A 66 41.13 29.09 -14.74
CA LEU A 66 40.91 30.29 -15.57
C LEU A 66 39.54 30.26 -16.25
N SER A 67 39.15 29.11 -16.81
CA SER A 67 37.83 28.90 -17.39
C SER A 67 36.72 29.12 -16.36
N ALA A 68 36.89 28.64 -15.12
CA ALA A 68 35.97 28.85 -14.02
C ALA A 68 35.79 30.34 -13.65
N LEU A 69 36.89 31.12 -13.68
CA LEU A 69 36.81 32.58 -13.50
C LEU A 69 36.00 33.24 -14.62
N GLU A 70 36.17 32.81 -15.88
CA GLU A 70 35.39 33.33 -17.02
C GLU A 70 33.91 32.98 -16.90
N VAL A 71 33.56 31.71 -16.70
CA VAL A 71 32.15 31.30 -16.61
C VAL A 71 31.44 31.88 -15.39
N THR A 72 32.16 32.12 -14.27
CA THR A 72 31.60 32.83 -13.11
C THR A 72 31.26 34.28 -13.47
N ALA A 73 32.09 34.95 -14.26
CA ALA A 73 31.91 36.35 -14.64
C ALA A 73 30.73 36.48 -15.60
N LEU A 74 30.71 35.60 -16.61
CA LEU A 74 29.60 35.49 -17.55
C LEU A 74 28.29 35.17 -16.83
N ALA A 75 28.29 34.25 -15.88
CA ALA A 75 27.09 33.88 -15.14
C ALA A 75 26.56 35.04 -14.28
N GLY A 76 27.45 35.80 -13.62
CA GLY A 76 27.05 37.02 -12.90
C GLY A 76 26.49 38.09 -13.85
N ALA A 77 27.15 38.34 -14.98
CA ALA A 77 26.70 39.29 -15.99
C ALA A 77 25.38 38.89 -16.66
N ALA A 78 25.16 37.59 -16.88
CA ALA A 78 23.92 37.03 -17.42
C ALA A 78 22.76 37.02 -16.41
N GLY A 79 23.00 37.36 -15.14
CA GLY A 79 22.01 37.22 -14.07
C GLY A 79 21.72 35.77 -13.68
N TRP A 80 22.59 34.84 -14.07
CA TRP A 80 22.51 33.43 -13.67
C TRP A 80 22.97 33.23 -12.23
N LEU A 81 23.92 34.03 -11.77
CA LEU A 81 24.33 34.14 -10.37
C LEU A 81 24.01 35.53 -9.84
N SER A 82 23.61 35.63 -8.57
CA SER A 82 23.58 36.92 -7.88
C SER A 82 25.00 37.48 -7.77
N GLU A 83 25.14 38.80 -7.75
CA GLU A 83 26.45 39.47 -7.60
C GLU A 83 27.22 38.92 -6.39
N ALA A 84 26.54 38.73 -5.26
CA ALA A 84 27.14 38.17 -4.06
C ALA A 84 27.69 36.75 -4.28
N ARG A 85 26.92 35.88 -4.95
CA ARG A 85 27.34 34.49 -5.20
C ARG A 85 28.45 34.39 -6.24
N ALA A 86 28.37 35.18 -7.31
CA ALA A 86 29.44 35.27 -8.30
C ALA A 86 30.76 35.73 -7.64
N ARG A 87 30.71 36.71 -6.74
CA ARG A 87 31.87 37.17 -5.98
C ARG A 87 32.39 36.13 -4.99
N ASP A 88 31.53 35.36 -4.33
CA ASP A 88 31.96 34.28 -3.43
C ASP A 88 32.68 33.16 -4.20
N TRP A 89 32.20 32.81 -5.39
CA TRP A 89 32.89 31.88 -6.29
C TRP A 89 34.23 32.44 -6.79
N ALA A 90 34.27 33.70 -7.23
CA ALA A 90 35.51 34.34 -7.65
C ALA A 90 36.54 34.42 -6.52
N GLN A 91 36.12 34.76 -5.30
CA GLN A 91 37.00 34.74 -4.12
C GLN A 91 37.55 33.33 -3.87
N ARG A 92 36.70 32.29 -3.94
CA ARG A 92 37.15 30.91 -3.74
C ARG A 92 38.17 30.46 -4.78
N LEU A 93 37.95 30.80 -6.06
CA LEU A 93 38.88 30.51 -7.15
C LEU A 93 40.20 31.26 -6.96
N ALA A 94 40.14 32.53 -6.54
CA ALA A 94 41.34 33.32 -6.22
C ALA A 94 42.16 32.73 -5.06
N GLU A 95 41.48 32.23 -4.01
CA GLU A 95 42.12 31.50 -2.91
C GLU A 95 42.83 30.24 -3.40
N GLU A 96 42.20 29.46 -4.30
CA GLU A 96 42.77 28.22 -4.84
C GLU A 96 44.00 28.50 -5.72
N ILE A 97 43.90 29.48 -6.63
CA ILE A 97 45.00 29.91 -7.51
C ILE A 97 46.17 30.41 -6.67
N SER A 98 45.91 31.30 -5.70
CA SER A 98 46.96 31.89 -4.86
C SER A 98 47.62 30.88 -3.92
N ALA A 99 46.93 29.79 -3.58
CA ALA A 99 47.48 28.72 -2.73
C ALA A 99 48.50 27.84 -3.48
N HIS A 100 48.34 27.69 -4.80
CA HIS A 100 49.19 26.84 -5.64
C HIS A 100 50.22 27.63 -6.47
N HIS A 101 49.99 28.92 -6.67
CA HIS A 101 50.87 29.81 -7.43
C HIS A 101 51.27 31.02 -6.57
N PRO A 102 52.52 31.07 -6.07
CA PRO A 102 52.93 32.11 -5.12
C PRO A 102 53.11 33.48 -5.77
N GLU A 103 53.33 33.54 -7.08
CA GLU A 103 53.53 34.78 -7.86
C GLU A 103 52.73 34.73 -9.19
N LEU A 104 52.45 35.89 -9.79
CA LEU A 104 51.74 35.97 -11.08
C LEU A 104 52.51 35.23 -12.19
N ASP A 105 53.84 35.36 -12.23
CA ASP A 105 54.67 34.72 -13.24
C ASP A 105 54.56 33.18 -13.19
N ASP A 106 54.40 32.60 -11.99
CA ASP A 106 54.19 31.17 -11.82
C ASP A 106 52.82 30.71 -12.36
N TRP A 107 51.79 31.53 -12.15
CA TRP A 107 50.44 31.30 -12.67
C TRP A 107 50.41 31.37 -14.20
N LEU A 108 50.96 32.45 -14.79
CA LEU A 108 51.04 32.62 -16.24
C LEU A 108 51.86 31.50 -16.90
N ALA A 109 52.97 31.09 -16.28
CA ALA A 109 53.77 29.98 -16.77
C ALA A 109 53.00 28.64 -16.70
N ALA A 110 52.19 28.42 -15.66
CA ALA A 110 51.35 27.24 -15.54
C ALA A 110 50.25 27.20 -16.60
N LEU A 111 49.60 28.34 -16.87
CA LEU A 111 48.60 28.47 -17.93
C LEU A 111 49.18 28.21 -19.33
N CYS A 112 50.37 28.77 -19.61
CA CYS A 112 51.05 28.52 -20.89
C CYS A 112 51.36 27.04 -21.09
N ARG A 113 51.76 26.33 -20.01
CA ARG A 113 51.97 24.88 -20.05
C ARG A 113 50.68 24.12 -20.31
N ALA A 114 49.62 24.42 -19.56
CA ALA A 114 48.33 23.75 -19.71
C ALA A 114 47.78 23.90 -21.15
N ARG A 115 47.83 25.11 -21.72
CA ARG A 115 47.42 25.32 -23.13
C ARG A 115 48.33 24.61 -24.13
N SER A 116 49.65 24.57 -23.89
CA SER A 116 50.58 23.85 -24.77
C SER A 116 50.28 22.35 -24.79
N ASP A 117 49.88 21.79 -23.65
CA ASP A 117 49.48 20.37 -23.55
C ASP A 117 48.19 20.07 -24.33
N GLU A 118 47.32 21.08 -24.52
CA GLU A 118 46.13 21.03 -25.40
C GLU A 118 46.46 21.30 -26.88
N GLY A 119 47.72 21.50 -27.23
CA GLY A 119 48.19 21.68 -28.61
C GLY A 119 48.29 23.14 -29.09
N TRP A 120 48.21 24.12 -28.17
CA TRP A 120 48.45 25.54 -28.50
C TRP A 120 49.90 25.78 -28.96
N VAL A 121 50.06 26.57 -30.03
CA VAL A 121 51.36 27.06 -30.48
C VAL A 121 51.43 28.57 -30.25
N ARG A 122 52.57 29.05 -29.74
CA ARG A 122 52.76 30.46 -29.39
C ARG A 122 52.53 31.36 -30.63
N GLY A 123 51.52 32.24 -30.55
CA GLY A 123 51.16 33.21 -31.59
C GLY A 123 49.80 33.01 -32.25
N ASP A 124 49.04 31.97 -31.87
CA ASP A 124 47.79 31.59 -32.53
C ASP A 124 46.57 32.49 -32.20
N ASP A 125 46.56 33.18 -31.04
CA ASP A 125 45.31 33.76 -30.50
C ASP A 125 45.49 34.96 -29.53
N GLY A 126 46.61 35.68 -29.55
CA GLY A 126 46.83 36.85 -28.68
C GLY A 126 47.05 36.57 -27.18
N PHE A 127 46.88 35.32 -26.73
CA PHE A 127 47.13 34.89 -25.34
C PHE A 127 48.59 35.15 -24.90
N SER A 128 49.52 34.91 -25.82
CA SER A 128 50.92 35.39 -25.83
C SER A 128 51.10 36.78 -25.21
N GLU A 129 50.42 37.72 -25.84
CA GLU A 129 50.56 39.15 -25.62
C GLU A 129 49.82 39.57 -24.35
N ALA A 130 48.68 38.95 -24.04
CA ALA A 130 47.95 39.17 -22.80
C ALA A 130 48.77 38.76 -21.55
N CYS A 131 49.45 37.61 -21.60
CA CYS A 131 50.37 37.18 -20.52
C CYS A 131 51.51 38.18 -20.32
N GLU A 132 52.17 38.62 -21.41
CA GLU A 132 53.26 39.59 -21.33
C GLU A 132 52.80 40.96 -20.82
N ALA A 133 51.60 41.40 -21.22
CA ALA A 133 51.00 42.64 -20.73
C ALA A 133 50.70 42.58 -19.23
N LEU A 134 50.11 41.49 -18.73
CA LEU A 134 49.84 41.32 -17.30
C LEU A 134 51.13 41.24 -16.46
N ALA A 135 52.15 40.51 -16.93
CA ALA A 135 53.44 40.45 -16.25
C ALA A 135 54.11 41.83 -16.17
N THR A 136 54.04 42.62 -17.25
CA THR A 136 54.58 43.99 -17.26
C THR A 136 53.86 44.89 -16.26
N LEU A 137 52.52 44.85 -16.22
CA LEU A 137 51.71 45.60 -15.26
C LEU A 137 52.08 45.26 -13.80
N GLU A 138 52.27 43.96 -13.49
CA GLU A 138 52.71 43.49 -12.18
C GLU A 138 54.10 44.04 -11.80
N HIS A 139 55.08 43.94 -12.71
CA HIS A 139 56.46 44.41 -12.45
C HIS A 139 56.57 45.93 -12.33
N GLU A 140 55.70 46.68 -13.00
CA GLU A 140 55.60 48.14 -12.89
C GLU A 140 54.78 48.59 -11.66
N GLY A 141 54.12 47.66 -10.96
CA GLY A 141 53.23 47.96 -9.84
C GLY A 141 51.96 48.71 -10.24
N GLU A 142 51.55 48.58 -11.51
CA GLU A 142 50.36 49.19 -12.07
C GLU A 142 49.17 48.21 -12.03
N GLY A 143 48.04 48.61 -11.43
CA GLY A 143 46.87 47.75 -11.24
C GLY A 143 46.83 47.06 -9.87
N VAL A 144 46.17 45.90 -9.76
CA VAL A 144 46.17 45.08 -8.53
C VAL A 144 47.30 44.06 -8.63
N THR A 145 48.28 44.16 -7.74
CA THR A 145 49.41 43.22 -7.70
C THR A 145 49.03 41.92 -7.00
N TRP A 146 49.79 40.85 -7.27
CA TRP A 146 49.60 39.55 -6.62
C TRP A 146 49.74 39.64 -5.09
N ASP A 147 50.66 40.47 -4.59
CA ASP A 147 50.82 40.76 -3.17
C ASP A 147 49.58 41.43 -2.57
N LEU A 148 49.03 42.43 -3.27
CA LEU A 148 47.82 43.13 -2.83
C LEU A 148 46.61 42.18 -2.79
N LEU A 149 46.47 41.30 -3.77
CA LEU A 149 45.44 40.26 -3.76
C LEU A 149 45.61 39.34 -2.54
N ARG A 150 46.81 38.82 -2.30
CA ARG A 150 47.06 37.90 -1.17
C ARG A 150 46.77 38.56 0.17
N GLU A 151 47.23 39.80 0.37
CA GLU A 151 46.90 40.57 1.57
C GLU A 151 45.39 40.74 1.72
N TRP A 152 44.70 41.07 0.63
CA TRP A 152 43.25 41.24 0.62
C TRP A 152 42.52 39.92 0.96
N LEU A 153 42.92 38.79 0.37
CA LEU A 153 42.33 37.46 0.64
C LEU A 153 42.54 37.04 2.10
N VAL A 154 43.69 37.35 2.69
CA VAL A 154 43.96 37.08 4.11
C VAL A 154 43.07 37.94 5.01
N VAL A 155 42.93 39.22 4.72
CA VAL A 155 42.10 40.16 5.51
C VAL A 155 40.60 39.84 5.39
N ASN A 156 40.16 39.41 4.21
CA ASN A 156 38.74 39.13 3.91
C ASN A 156 38.38 37.64 3.98
N ARG A 157 39.20 36.83 4.67
CA ARG A 157 38.91 35.41 4.87
C ARG A 157 37.65 35.24 5.72
N ARG A 158 36.61 34.65 5.12
CA ARG A 158 35.32 34.35 5.75
C ARG A 158 34.74 33.04 5.23
N SER A 159 33.64 32.58 5.82
CA SER A 159 32.84 31.51 5.20
C SER A 159 32.18 32.06 3.94
N LEU A 160 32.41 31.38 2.82
CA LEU A 160 31.83 31.71 1.52
C LEU A 160 30.56 30.88 1.30
N VAL A 161 29.55 31.51 0.71
CA VAL A 161 28.23 30.91 0.45
C VAL A 161 28.17 30.54 -1.03
N LEU A 162 28.74 29.38 -1.36
CA LEU A 162 28.85 28.89 -2.74
C LEU A 162 27.55 28.23 -3.24
N TRP A 163 26.77 27.69 -2.30
CA TRP A 163 25.52 26.97 -2.53
C TRP A 163 24.42 27.58 -1.67
N PRO A 164 23.13 27.34 -1.95
CA PRO A 164 22.06 27.64 -1.01
C PRO A 164 22.32 27.03 0.38
N GLU A 165 22.20 27.86 1.43
CA GLU A 165 22.57 27.50 2.80
C GLU A 165 21.48 27.78 3.84
N ALA A 166 20.41 28.50 3.49
CA ALA A 166 19.32 28.71 4.44
C ALA A 166 18.65 27.36 4.78
N PRO A 167 18.14 27.17 6.01
CA PRO A 167 17.62 25.87 6.47
C PRO A 167 16.63 25.22 5.50
N GLU A 168 15.67 25.98 4.98
CA GLU A 168 14.66 25.52 4.03
C GLU A 168 15.18 25.25 2.60
N GLU A 169 16.39 25.70 2.27
CA GLU A 169 17.01 25.53 0.94
C GLU A 169 17.93 24.31 0.87
N ARG A 170 18.39 23.82 2.02
CA ARG A 170 19.36 22.70 2.09
C ARG A 170 18.84 21.39 1.54
N VAL A 171 17.52 21.23 1.40
CA VAL A 171 16.90 20.09 0.71
C VAL A 171 17.47 19.90 -0.70
N TRP A 172 17.80 21.00 -1.39
CA TRP A 172 18.28 20.98 -2.77
C TRP A 172 19.72 20.48 -2.92
N ARG A 173 20.47 20.33 -1.82
CA ARG A 173 21.80 19.72 -1.87
C ARG A 173 21.75 18.27 -2.34
N LEU A 174 20.67 17.54 -2.05
CA LEU A 174 20.48 16.17 -2.55
C LEU A 174 20.33 16.11 -4.08
N ARG A 175 19.80 17.17 -4.71
CA ARG A 175 19.70 17.26 -6.17
C ARG A 175 21.07 17.26 -6.86
N ALA A 176 22.14 17.61 -6.15
CA ALA A 176 23.50 17.59 -6.70
C ALA A 176 23.94 16.22 -7.26
N ALA A 177 23.25 15.13 -6.89
CA ALA A 177 23.39 13.82 -7.55
C ALA A 177 23.16 13.85 -9.06
N PHE A 178 22.33 14.78 -9.56
CA PHE A 178 22.07 15.01 -10.98
C PHE A 178 22.70 16.32 -11.44
N SER A 179 22.47 17.39 -10.68
CA SER A 179 22.99 18.71 -10.98
C SER A 179 22.97 19.63 -9.75
N PRO A 180 24.10 20.31 -9.41
CA PRO A 180 24.15 21.24 -8.29
C PRO A 180 23.21 22.43 -8.47
N VAL A 181 22.53 22.82 -7.39
CA VAL A 181 21.70 24.04 -7.38
C VAL A 181 22.55 25.23 -6.97
N LEU A 182 22.75 26.17 -7.90
CA LEU A 182 23.54 27.37 -7.67
C LEU A 182 22.73 28.54 -7.11
N GLU A 183 21.51 28.74 -7.58
CA GLU A 183 20.66 29.87 -7.21
C GLU A 183 19.20 29.46 -6.97
N LEU A 184 18.48 30.32 -6.26
CA LEU A 184 17.05 30.22 -6.01
C LEU A 184 16.36 31.57 -6.33
N PRO A 185 15.07 31.56 -6.72
CA PRO A 185 14.22 30.38 -6.93
C PRO A 185 14.61 29.59 -8.20
N ALA A 186 14.04 28.39 -8.34
CA ALA A 186 14.19 27.59 -9.55
C ALA A 186 13.60 28.32 -10.76
N ASP A 187 14.29 28.27 -11.89
CA ASP A 187 13.93 28.98 -13.11
C ASP A 187 14.14 28.08 -14.35
N ALA A 188 13.60 28.47 -15.50
CA ALA A 188 13.89 27.84 -16.79
C ALA A 188 15.39 27.87 -17.15
N LEU A 189 16.16 28.79 -16.55
CA LEU A 189 17.62 28.86 -16.65
C LEU A 189 18.35 27.70 -15.94
N ASP A 190 17.70 26.95 -15.06
CA ASP A 190 18.33 25.87 -14.29
C ASP A 190 18.41 24.54 -15.04
N TRP A 191 17.62 24.37 -16.11
CA TRP A 191 17.59 23.13 -16.87
C TRP A 191 17.03 23.34 -18.29
N GLN A 192 17.92 23.41 -19.29
CA GLN A 192 17.49 23.54 -20.67
C GLN A 192 16.92 22.22 -21.22
N GLY A 193 15.80 22.27 -21.95
CA GLY A 193 15.18 21.10 -22.57
C GLY A 193 14.34 20.22 -21.63
N LEU A 194 14.16 20.65 -20.38
CA LEU A 194 13.47 19.91 -19.33
C LEU A 194 12.06 19.40 -19.71
N ALA A 195 11.25 20.23 -20.36
CA ALA A 195 9.89 19.84 -20.75
C ALA A 195 9.88 18.67 -21.75
N THR A 196 10.83 18.64 -22.69
CA THR A 196 10.98 17.53 -23.64
C THR A 196 11.43 16.27 -22.92
N TRP A 197 12.42 16.39 -22.04
CA TRP A 197 12.93 15.29 -21.23
C TRP A 197 11.82 14.64 -20.38
N LEU A 198 10.99 15.43 -19.69
CA LEU A 198 9.85 14.91 -18.93
C LEU A 198 8.82 14.19 -19.82
N ALA A 199 8.55 14.71 -21.01
CA ALA A 199 7.61 14.09 -21.93
C ALA A 199 8.13 12.77 -22.51
N GLU A 200 9.42 12.70 -22.85
CA GLU A 200 10.03 11.52 -23.49
C GLU A 200 10.41 10.43 -22.49
N ASP A 201 11.04 10.78 -21.37
CA ASP A 201 11.61 9.80 -20.43
C ASP A 201 10.63 9.43 -19.30
N TRP A 202 9.75 10.36 -18.91
CA TRP A 202 8.79 10.15 -17.81
C TRP A 202 7.34 10.08 -18.25
N GLN A 203 7.04 10.42 -19.51
CA GLN A 203 5.66 10.57 -20.01
C GLN A 203 4.85 11.56 -19.18
N VAL A 204 5.52 12.59 -18.63
CA VAL A 204 4.90 13.64 -17.82
C VAL A 204 4.80 14.91 -18.67
N THR A 205 3.58 15.33 -18.92
CA THR A 205 3.25 16.50 -19.76
C THR A 205 2.64 17.66 -18.97
N GLY A 206 2.39 17.46 -17.67
CA GLY A 206 1.87 18.50 -16.81
C GLY A 206 1.93 18.20 -15.31
N ARG A 207 1.46 19.18 -14.53
CA ARG A 207 1.48 19.19 -13.07
C ARG A 207 0.88 17.94 -12.42
N ASP A 208 -0.29 17.51 -12.87
CA ASP A 208 -1.03 16.44 -12.20
C ASP A 208 -0.35 15.08 -12.36
N GLU A 209 0.24 14.83 -13.53
CA GLU A 209 1.08 13.66 -13.79
C GLU A 209 2.34 13.70 -12.94
N LEU A 210 3.00 14.85 -12.87
CA LEU A 210 4.19 15.05 -12.03
C LEU A 210 3.89 14.72 -10.56
N ILE A 211 2.81 15.27 -10.00
CA ILE A 211 2.44 15.03 -8.59
C ILE A 211 2.20 13.54 -8.31
N ARG A 212 1.55 12.82 -9.23
CA ARG A 212 1.36 11.37 -9.08
C ARG A 212 2.70 10.62 -9.08
N VAL A 213 3.60 10.96 -10.00
CA VAL A 213 4.95 10.35 -10.06
C VAL A 213 5.74 10.64 -8.79
N LEU A 214 5.72 11.88 -8.28
CA LEU A 214 6.38 12.23 -7.01
C LEU A 214 5.80 11.42 -5.84
N LEU A 215 4.48 11.32 -5.72
CA LEU A 215 3.85 10.53 -4.65
C LEU A 215 4.14 9.03 -4.78
N TRP A 216 4.27 8.51 -6.00
CA TRP A 216 4.63 7.11 -6.27
C TRP A 216 6.09 6.82 -5.93
N LEU A 217 7.05 7.64 -6.39
CA LEU A 217 8.48 7.49 -6.06
C LEU A 217 8.71 7.51 -4.55
N ALA A 218 8.03 8.41 -3.83
CA ALA A 218 8.06 8.44 -2.39
C ALA A 218 7.52 7.14 -1.76
N ALA A 219 6.40 6.62 -2.27
CA ALA A 219 5.62 5.56 -1.65
C ALA A 219 6.07 4.12 -1.95
N GLN A 220 6.37 3.83 -3.21
CA GLN A 220 6.68 2.49 -3.71
C GLN A 220 7.85 2.55 -4.68
N GLY A 221 7.78 3.42 -5.70
CA GLY A 221 8.80 3.54 -6.74
C GLY A 221 9.12 2.22 -7.44
N ASP A 222 10.25 2.19 -8.15
CA ASP A 222 10.75 0.94 -8.75
C ASP A 222 11.25 -0.02 -7.65
N ARG A 223 11.68 0.51 -6.50
CA ARG A 223 12.31 -0.29 -5.42
C ARG A 223 11.42 -1.40 -4.88
N GLN A 224 10.10 -1.23 -4.85
CA GLN A 224 9.20 -2.21 -4.24
C GLN A 224 9.31 -3.57 -4.93
N ALA A 225 9.19 -3.60 -6.26
CA ALA A 225 9.26 -4.84 -7.03
C ALA A 225 10.64 -5.51 -6.83
N TRP A 226 11.71 -4.72 -6.88
CA TRP A 226 13.06 -5.22 -6.65
C TRP A 226 13.25 -5.79 -5.24
N ASP A 227 12.72 -5.14 -4.20
CA ASP A 227 12.82 -5.62 -2.80
C ASP A 227 12.08 -6.96 -2.61
N LEU A 228 10.92 -7.11 -3.23
CA LEU A 228 10.14 -8.34 -3.19
C LEU A 228 10.86 -9.49 -3.92
N ASP A 229 11.37 -9.23 -5.12
CA ASP A 229 12.15 -10.22 -5.88
C ASP A 229 13.44 -10.58 -5.15
N ALA A 230 14.16 -9.60 -4.61
CA ALA A 230 15.38 -9.81 -3.82
C ALA A 230 15.12 -10.70 -2.60
N THR A 231 14.05 -10.43 -1.86
CA THR A 231 13.65 -11.21 -0.69
C THR A 231 13.33 -12.66 -1.09
N ARG A 232 12.61 -12.85 -2.20
CA ARG A 232 12.30 -14.17 -2.75
C ARG A 232 13.57 -14.93 -3.17
N LEU A 233 14.48 -14.27 -3.90
CA LEU A 233 15.73 -14.86 -4.39
C LEU A 233 16.71 -15.20 -3.27
N LEU A 234 16.74 -14.41 -2.19
CA LEU A 234 17.54 -14.71 -1.00
C LEU A 234 17.11 -16.01 -0.33
N ALA A 235 15.81 -16.29 -0.30
CA ALA A 235 15.26 -17.53 0.25
C ALA A 235 15.35 -18.73 -0.71
N ALA A 236 15.44 -18.46 -2.02
CA ALA A 236 15.44 -19.45 -3.08
C ALA A 236 16.80 -20.16 -3.26
N GLY A 237 16.76 -21.43 -3.66
CA GLY A 237 17.95 -22.18 -4.09
C GLY A 237 18.31 -21.95 -5.57
N ASP A 238 19.48 -22.46 -6.01
CA ASP A 238 19.96 -22.26 -7.39
C ASP A 238 18.95 -22.67 -8.49
N PRO A 239 18.23 -23.81 -8.39
CA PRO A 239 17.24 -24.18 -9.40
C PRO A 239 16.06 -23.21 -9.47
N GLU A 240 15.61 -22.69 -8.31
CA GLU A 240 14.49 -21.75 -8.22
C GLU A 240 14.88 -20.37 -8.75
N ARG A 241 16.11 -19.92 -8.47
CA ARG A 241 16.67 -18.68 -9.01
C ARG A 241 16.77 -18.71 -10.54
N GLN A 242 17.21 -19.84 -11.09
CA GLN A 242 17.28 -20.03 -12.54
C GLN A 242 15.88 -20.05 -13.16
N ALA A 243 14.92 -20.74 -12.54
CA ALA A 243 13.53 -20.77 -13.01
C ALA A 243 12.86 -19.38 -12.95
N TRP A 244 13.13 -18.59 -11.91
CA TRP A 244 12.67 -17.20 -11.83
C TRP A 244 13.21 -16.37 -13.00
N LEU A 245 14.53 -16.45 -13.27
CA LEU A 245 15.15 -15.68 -14.36
C LEU A 245 14.61 -16.09 -15.74
N GLU A 246 14.35 -17.39 -15.95
CA GLU A 246 13.76 -17.93 -17.18
C GLU A 246 12.29 -17.54 -17.36
N GLY A 247 11.59 -17.25 -16.26
CA GLY A 247 10.19 -16.83 -16.25
C GLY A 247 9.97 -15.32 -16.48
N LEU A 248 11.02 -14.50 -16.43
CA LEU A 248 10.91 -13.06 -16.66
C LEU A 248 10.56 -12.73 -18.11
N ALA A 249 9.89 -11.60 -18.33
CA ALA A 249 9.68 -11.10 -19.68
C ALA A 249 11.02 -10.73 -20.34
N LEU A 250 11.10 -10.83 -21.67
CA LEU A 250 12.37 -10.67 -22.41
C LEU A 250 13.10 -9.35 -22.09
N GLN A 251 12.35 -8.27 -21.87
CA GLN A 251 12.87 -6.95 -21.51
C GLN A 251 13.40 -6.86 -20.07
N GLU A 252 12.98 -7.74 -19.17
CA GLU A 252 13.36 -7.74 -17.75
C GLU A 252 14.56 -8.65 -17.46
N VAL A 253 14.86 -9.61 -18.36
CA VAL A 253 15.93 -10.61 -18.16
C VAL A 253 17.28 -9.96 -17.86
N ALA A 254 17.61 -8.83 -18.52
CA ALA A 254 18.89 -8.15 -18.30
C ALA A 254 18.98 -7.57 -16.88
N ALA A 255 17.94 -6.89 -16.41
CA ALA A 255 17.86 -6.38 -15.04
C ALA A 255 17.84 -7.54 -14.02
N GLY A 256 17.12 -8.62 -14.34
CA GLY A 256 17.07 -9.82 -13.50
C GLY A 256 18.44 -10.48 -13.31
N ARG A 257 19.30 -10.47 -14.34
CA ARG A 257 20.70 -10.93 -14.22
C ARG A 257 21.53 -10.04 -13.29
N VAL A 258 21.30 -8.73 -13.32
CA VAL A 258 21.99 -7.80 -12.40
C VAL A 258 21.56 -8.08 -10.96
N LEU A 259 20.24 -8.20 -10.70
CA LEU A 259 19.71 -8.51 -9.38
C LEU A 259 20.26 -9.84 -8.85
N LEU A 260 20.21 -10.89 -9.67
CA LEU A 260 20.75 -12.20 -9.30
C LEU A 260 22.25 -12.12 -9.00
N GLY A 261 23.02 -11.38 -9.81
CA GLY A 261 24.43 -11.13 -9.56
C GLY A 261 24.69 -10.44 -8.21
N PHE A 262 23.87 -9.45 -7.83
CA PHE A 262 23.96 -8.82 -6.51
C PHE A 262 23.65 -9.81 -5.37
N VAL A 263 22.61 -10.63 -5.53
CA VAL A 263 22.27 -11.69 -4.56
C VAL A 263 23.42 -12.68 -4.38
N GLU A 264 24.01 -13.16 -5.46
CA GLU A 264 25.11 -14.14 -5.45
C GLU A 264 26.40 -13.60 -4.83
N ARG A 265 26.71 -12.31 -5.06
CA ARG A 265 27.87 -11.64 -4.47
C ARG A 265 27.66 -11.25 -3.00
N GLY A 266 26.43 -11.36 -2.49
CA GLY A 266 26.09 -10.91 -1.14
C GLY A 266 26.18 -9.39 -0.99
N GLU A 267 25.87 -8.65 -2.05
CA GLU A 267 25.79 -7.19 -1.99
C GLU A 267 24.65 -6.75 -1.06
N PRO A 268 24.74 -5.57 -0.43
CA PRO A 268 23.59 -4.99 0.26
C PRO A 268 22.44 -4.77 -0.74
N LEU A 269 21.33 -5.49 -0.54
CA LEU A 269 20.14 -5.40 -1.38
C LEU A 269 19.29 -4.20 -0.96
N GLU A 270 19.77 -3.02 -1.33
CA GLU A 270 19.18 -1.75 -0.98
C GLU A 270 19.44 -0.73 -2.10
N TRP A 271 18.37 -0.09 -2.57
CA TRP A 271 18.36 0.82 -3.71
C TRP A 271 17.32 1.96 -3.60
N ALA A 272 16.75 2.23 -2.42
CA ALA A 272 15.69 3.24 -2.27
C ALA A 272 16.13 4.66 -2.70
N ALA A 273 17.43 4.95 -2.60
CA ALA A 273 18.08 6.17 -3.07
C ALA A 273 17.78 6.47 -4.54
N TRP A 274 17.63 5.45 -5.38
CA TRP A 274 17.28 5.59 -6.79
C TRP A 274 15.94 6.32 -6.97
N ASP A 275 14.94 5.99 -6.17
CA ASP A 275 13.64 6.64 -6.25
C ASP A 275 13.63 7.99 -5.54
N TRP A 276 14.22 8.07 -4.36
CA TRP A 276 14.11 9.28 -3.53
C TRP A 276 14.98 10.44 -3.99
N LEU A 277 16.10 10.17 -4.70
CA LEU A 277 16.85 11.24 -5.36
C LEU A 277 16.11 11.73 -6.61
N ARG A 278 15.52 10.84 -7.42
CA ARG A 278 14.68 11.23 -8.57
C ARG A 278 13.43 11.99 -8.13
N LEU A 279 12.85 11.66 -6.97
CA LEU A 279 11.77 12.44 -6.35
C LEU A 279 12.19 13.91 -6.13
N ILE A 280 13.39 14.15 -5.61
CA ILE A 280 13.91 15.49 -5.34
C ILE A 280 14.20 16.22 -6.65
N ASP A 281 14.78 15.53 -7.63
CA ASP A 281 15.09 16.11 -8.95
C ASP A 281 13.83 16.47 -9.75
N LEU A 282 12.80 15.61 -9.70
CA LEU A 282 11.51 15.91 -10.32
C LEU A 282 10.74 17.02 -9.60
N ALA A 283 10.89 17.17 -8.27
CA ALA A 283 10.33 18.31 -7.55
C ALA A 283 10.98 19.62 -8.01
N TRP A 284 12.30 19.62 -8.24
CA TRP A 284 13.02 20.75 -8.83
C TRP A 284 12.57 21.03 -10.27
N ALA A 285 12.42 20.00 -11.09
CA ALA A 285 11.91 20.12 -12.45
C ALA A 285 10.51 20.77 -12.49
N GLY A 286 9.62 20.34 -11.59
CA GLY A 286 8.29 20.95 -11.43
C GLY A 286 8.34 22.43 -11.09
N ALA A 287 9.29 22.84 -10.24
CA ALA A 287 9.50 24.25 -9.91
C ALA A 287 10.04 25.05 -11.10
N CYS A 288 11.03 24.52 -11.84
CA CYS A 288 11.60 25.17 -13.03
C CYS A 288 10.55 25.45 -14.11
N LEU A 289 9.58 24.54 -14.28
CA LEU A 289 8.48 24.70 -15.24
C LEU A 289 7.29 25.51 -14.69
N GLY A 290 7.34 25.94 -13.43
CA GLY A 290 6.23 26.60 -12.74
C GLY A 290 4.99 25.72 -12.55
N TRP A 291 5.14 24.39 -12.65
CA TRP A 291 4.08 23.44 -12.37
C TRP A 291 3.87 23.25 -10.86
N LEU A 292 4.94 23.34 -10.09
CA LEU A 292 4.90 23.37 -8.63
C LEU A 292 5.31 24.76 -8.16
N ASP A 293 4.64 25.28 -7.13
CA ASP A 293 5.14 26.45 -6.44
C ASP A 293 6.35 26.11 -5.55
N GLU A 294 7.07 27.12 -5.08
CA GLU A 294 8.28 26.93 -4.26
C GLU A 294 8.01 26.13 -2.98
N SER A 295 6.83 26.28 -2.36
CA SER A 295 6.49 25.56 -1.14
C SER A 295 6.18 24.10 -1.42
N GLU A 296 5.41 23.83 -2.48
CA GLU A 296 5.04 22.49 -2.93
C GLU A 296 6.27 21.69 -3.37
N ALA A 297 7.15 22.30 -4.17
CA ALA A 297 8.41 21.68 -4.59
C ALA A 297 9.32 21.37 -3.38
N ARG A 298 9.41 22.32 -2.43
CA ARG A 298 10.18 22.13 -1.19
C ARG A 298 9.57 21.04 -0.31
N ASP A 299 8.25 20.93 -0.22
CA ASP A 299 7.58 19.89 0.57
C ASP A 299 7.89 18.49 0.02
N PHE A 300 7.89 18.30 -1.31
CA PHE A 300 8.30 17.03 -1.92
C PHE A 300 9.80 16.75 -1.75
N ALA A 301 10.65 17.74 -1.96
CA ALA A 301 12.09 17.58 -1.77
C ALA A 301 12.46 17.30 -0.30
N GLY A 302 11.79 17.99 0.63
CA GLY A 302 11.89 17.77 2.07
C GLY A 302 11.43 16.36 2.47
N HIS A 303 10.43 15.81 1.77
CA HIS A 303 9.96 14.46 2.04
C HIS A 303 11.01 13.42 1.60
N GLY A 304 11.55 13.56 0.39
CA GLY A 304 12.67 12.73 -0.06
C GLY A 304 13.87 12.82 0.87
N THR A 305 14.17 14.02 1.38
CA THR A 305 15.23 14.25 2.38
C THR A 305 14.96 13.50 3.69
N ASP A 306 13.73 13.55 4.22
CA ASP A 306 13.33 12.82 5.45
C ASP A 306 13.55 11.31 5.28
N LEU A 307 13.12 10.74 4.14
CA LEU A 307 13.27 9.32 3.84
C LEU A 307 14.75 8.91 3.74
N VAL A 308 15.56 9.70 3.00
CA VAL A 308 17.00 9.50 2.87
C VAL A 308 17.69 9.54 4.24
N MET A 309 17.42 10.55 5.07
CA MET A 309 18.05 10.71 6.38
C MET A 309 17.68 9.59 7.37
N ARG A 310 16.48 9.00 7.24
CA ARG A 310 16.05 7.85 8.05
C ARG A 310 16.73 6.54 7.64
N ARG A 311 17.04 6.39 6.35
CA ARG A 311 17.55 5.13 5.78
C ARG A 311 19.07 5.05 5.75
N TYR A 312 19.75 6.16 5.42
CA TYR A 312 21.19 6.18 5.15
C TYR A 312 21.97 6.92 6.23
N SER A 313 23.05 6.30 6.71
CA SER A 313 23.92 6.89 7.73
C SER A 313 24.70 8.09 7.22
N ASP A 314 25.08 8.08 5.94
CA ASP A 314 25.95 9.08 5.30
C ASP A 314 25.80 9.10 3.77
N TRP A 315 26.49 10.04 3.13
CA TRP A 315 26.51 10.22 1.67
C TRP A 315 27.07 9.02 0.89
N SER A 316 28.02 8.28 1.46
CA SER A 316 28.64 7.13 0.80
C SER A 316 27.67 5.94 0.72
N ALA A 317 26.92 5.72 1.81
CA ALA A 317 25.84 4.73 1.85
C ALA A 317 24.75 5.07 0.81
N LEU A 318 24.34 6.34 0.73
CA LEU A 318 23.37 6.84 -0.24
C LEU A 318 23.86 6.63 -1.69
N ALA A 319 25.07 7.06 -2.02
CA ALA A 319 25.65 6.94 -3.36
C ALA A 319 25.73 5.48 -3.84
N ARG A 320 26.16 4.55 -2.95
CA ARG A 320 26.22 3.12 -3.28
C ARG A 320 24.84 2.52 -3.52
N ALA A 321 23.84 2.91 -2.72
CA ALA A 321 22.46 2.48 -2.93
C ALA A 321 21.89 2.98 -4.26
N TYR A 322 22.12 4.26 -4.57
CA TYR A 322 21.70 4.83 -5.84
C TYR A 322 22.37 4.08 -7.01
N GLN A 323 23.67 3.82 -6.94
CA GLN A 323 24.39 3.11 -8.00
C GLN A 323 23.81 1.71 -8.27
N ARG A 324 23.39 0.99 -7.22
CA ARG A 324 22.72 -0.31 -7.38
C ARG A 324 21.35 -0.18 -8.01
N GLY A 325 20.53 0.77 -7.58
CA GLY A 325 19.21 1.00 -8.19
C GLY A 325 19.33 1.44 -9.65
N ARG A 326 20.27 2.32 -9.98
CA ARG A 326 20.62 2.69 -11.35
C ARG A 326 21.07 1.49 -12.16
N SER A 327 21.83 0.57 -11.56
CA SER A 327 22.28 -0.67 -12.22
C SER A 327 21.10 -1.58 -12.60
N LEU A 328 20.09 -1.67 -11.74
CA LEU A 328 18.86 -2.42 -12.02
C LEU A 328 18.04 -1.75 -13.13
N PHE A 329 17.86 -0.43 -13.04
CA PHE A 329 17.13 0.35 -14.03
C PHE A 329 17.78 0.33 -15.42
N GLU A 330 19.10 0.55 -15.50
CA GLU A 330 19.86 0.47 -16.76
C GLU A 330 20.16 -0.98 -17.20
N ALA A 331 19.75 -1.98 -16.40
CA ALA A 331 19.99 -3.39 -16.64
C ALA A 331 21.48 -3.75 -16.88
N ARG A 332 22.39 -3.06 -16.17
CA ARG A 332 23.85 -3.21 -16.25
C ARG A 332 24.47 -2.94 -14.89
N ASP A 333 25.44 -3.76 -14.44
CA ASP A 333 26.16 -3.50 -13.18
C ASP A 333 27.10 -2.30 -13.31
N LEU A 334 26.78 -1.20 -12.60
CA LEU A 334 27.52 0.06 -12.61
C LEU A 334 28.37 0.28 -11.34
N LEU A 335 28.50 -0.72 -10.45
CA LEU A 335 29.25 -0.54 -9.20
C LEU A 335 30.73 -0.21 -9.45
N GLY A 336 31.29 -0.67 -10.57
CA GLY A 336 32.65 -0.34 -10.99
C GLY A 336 32.85 1.15 -11.32
N GLU A 337 31.78 1.89 -11.63
CA GLU A 337 31.80 3.31 -12.01
C GLU A 337 31.60 4.24 -10.80
N LEU A 338 31.28 3.69 -9.61
CA LEU A 338 30.96 4.45 -8.40
C LEU A 338 32.00 5.53 -8.07
N ALA A 339 33.29 5.20 -8.16
CA ALA A 339 34.34 6.17 -7.85
C ALA A 339 34.36 7.32 -8.85
N ALA A 340 34.14 7.07 -10.14
CA ALA A 340 34.11 8.10 -11.17
C ALA A 340 32.87 8.99 -11.01
N ASP A 341 31.70 8.37 -10.81
CA ASP A 341 30.41 9.07 -10.74
C ASP A 341 30.28 9.98 -9.51
N TRP A 342 30.82 9.56 -8.37
CA TRP A 342 30.55 10.20 -7.08
C TRP A 342 31.73 10.92 -6.44
N ALA A 343 32.95 10.77 -6.99
CA ALA A 343 34.15 11.32 -6.38
C ALA A 343 33.99 12.81 -6.06
N LEU A 344 33.60 13.62 -7.05
CA LEU A 344 33.47 15.08 -6.89
C LEU A 344 32.55 15.46 -5.73
N LEU A 345 31.36 14.86 -5.65
CA LEU A 345 30.41 15.15 -4.57
C LEU A 345 30.91 14.64 -3.21
N LEU A 346 31.57 13.49 -3.16
CA LEU A 346 32.00 12.90 -1.88
C LEU A 346 33.30 13.49 -1.33
N GLN A 347 34.15 14.06 -2.19
CA GLN A 347 35.53 14.38 -1.81
C GLN A 347 35.92 15.83 -2.08
N SER A 348 35.25 16.56 -2.98
CA SER A 348 35.63 17.95 -3.28
C SER A 348 35.49 18.84 -2.02
N PRO A 349 36.48 19.71 -1.74
CA PRO A 349 36.44 20.62 -0.59
C PRO A 349 35.33 21.68 -0.69
N VAL A 350 34.78 21.89 -1.88
CA VAL A 350 33.67 22.81 -2.15
C VAL A 350 32.36 22.09 -2.49
N SER A 351 32.29 20.77 -2.32
CA SER A 351 31.10 19.99 -2.61
C SER A 351 29.85 20.51 -1.87
N PRO A 352 28.66 20.54 -2.51
CA PRO A 352 27.40 20.78 -1.81
C PRO A 352 27.09 19.71 -0.76
N TRP A 353 27.70 18.52 -0.83
CA TRP A 353 27.59 17.43 0.15
C TRP A 353 28.63 17.49 1.27
N LYS A 354 29.41 18.58 1.35
CA LYS A 354 30.38 18.77 2.42
C LYS A 354 29.77 18.70 3.84
N PRO A 355 28.59 19.31 4.13
CA PRO A 355 27.91 19.09 5.41
C PRO A 355 27.48 17.63 5.54
N PRO A 356 27.42 17.09 6.78
CA PRO A 356 26.95 15.72 6.98
C PRO A 356 25.51 15.56 6.52
N LEU A 357 25.18 14.38 5.97
CA LEU A 357 23.81 14.03 5.59
C LEU A 357 22.85 14.10 6.80
N GLN A 358 23.32 13.63 7.95
CA GLN A 358 22.54 13.65 9.18
C GLN A 358 22.43 15.07 9.72
N GLY A 359 21.18 15.54 9.89
CA GLY A 359 20.88 16.92 10.29
C GLY A 359 21.00 17.94 9.15
N LEU A 360 20.97 17.51 7.88
CA LEU A 360 21.02 18.39 6.72
C LEU A 360 19.93 19.47 6.75
N VAL A 361 18.72 19.07 7.16
CA VAL A 361 17.52 19.90 7.26
C VAL A 361 16.98 19.84 8.69
N ASP A 362 16.38 20.93 9.16
CA ASP A 362 15.83 21.00 10.52
C ASP A 362 14.48 20.28 10.67
N GLU A 363 14.15 19.89 11.91
CA GLU A 363 12.94 19.12 12.20
C GLU A 363 11.65 19.88 11.86
N ALA A 364 11.67 21.22 11.90
CA ALA A 364 10.51 22.04 11.56
C ALA A 364 10.15 21.93 10.08
N THR A 365 11.16 21.99 9.20
CA THR A 365 10.99 21.78 7.76
C THR A 365 10.54 20.36 7.45
N LEU A 366 11.12 19.35 8.14
CA LEU A 366 10.69 17.97 7.98
C LEU A 366 9.22 17.78 8.38
N GLU A 367 8.77 18.31 9.53
CA GLU A 367 7.37 18.15 9.96
C GLU A 367 6.37 18.88 9.05
N ALA A 368 6.76 20.03 8.48
CA ALA A 368 5.96 20.72 7.48
C ALA A 368 5.76 19.83 6.23
N SER A 369 6.84 19.27 5.70
CA SER A 369 6.80 18.34 4.57
C SER A 369 5.96 17.08 4.88
N ARG A 370 6.15 16.46 6.06
CA ARG A 370 5.33 15.30 6.50
C ARG A 370 3.84 15.64 6.55
N SER A 371 3.51 16.85 7.02
CA SER A 371 2.13 17.34 7.07
C SER A 371 1.55 17.54 5.66
N ALA A 372 2.34 18.04 4.71
CA ALA A 372 1.95 18.17 3.30
C ALA A 372 1.72 16.80 2.65
N MET A 373 2.58 15.81 2.90
CA MET A 373 2.43 14.45 2.36
C MET A 373 1.15 13.76 2.84
N ARG A 374 0.77 13.96 4.11
CA ARG A 374 -0.53 13.51 4.63
C ARG A 374 -1.69 14.32 4.06
N ALA A 375 -1.50 15.60 3.77
CA ALA A 375 -2.53 16.44 3.17
C ALA A 375 -2.91 15.97 1.75
N TRP A 376 -1.93 15.55 0.95
CA TRP A 376 -2.17 14.91 -0.36
C TRP A 376 -3.04 13.65 -0.26
N ARG A 377 -2.96 12.93 0.86
CA ARG A 377 -3.66 11.66 1.11
C ARG A 377 -4.83 11.80 2.07
N ARG A 378 -5.36 13.02 2.26
CA ARG A 378 -6.46 13.30 3.20
C ARG A 378 -7.81 12.76 2.76
N ASP A 379 -8.02 12.66 1.45
CA ASP A 379 -9.23 12.08 0.88
C ASP A 379 -9.30 10.57 1.21
N PRO A 380 -10.41 10.05 1.78
CA PRO A 380 -10.60 8.63 2.06
C PRO A 380 -10.36 7.68 0.87
N ARG A 381 -10.47 8.13 -0.39
CA ARG A 381 -10.13 7.31 -1.57
C ARG A 381 -8.71 6.76 -1.50
N HIS A 382 -7.79 7.47 -0.85
CA HIS A 382 -6.40 7.04 -0.70
C HIS A 382 -6.24 5.82 0.20
N TRP A 383 -7.15 5.60 1.16
CA TRP A 383 -7.22 4.38 1.96
C TRP A 383 -7.65 3.18 1.11
N VAL A 384 -8.64 3.38 0.23
CA VAL A 384 -9.12 2.34 -0.69
C VAL A 384 -7.99 1.94 -1.65
N LEU A 385 -7.36 2.93 -2.30
CA LEU A 385 -6.20 2.72 -3.17
C LEU A 385 -5.04 2.05 -2.43
N ALA A 386 -4.75 2.44 -1.20
CA ALA A 386 -3.66 1.87 -0.38
C ALA A 386 -3.83 0.38 -0.14
N LEU A 387 -5.04 -0.03 0.28
CA LEU A 387 -5.36 -1.42 0.58
C LEU A 387 -5.39 -2.25 -0.70
N ALA A 388 -6.06 -1.74 -1.75
CA ALA A 388 -6.14 -2.41 -3.04
C ALA A 388 -4.76 -2.57 -3.71
N ALA A 389 -3.84 -1.62 -3.50
CA ALA A 389 -2.50 -1.64 -4.09
C ALA A 389 -1.60 -2.77 -3.55
N VAL A 390 -1.95 -3.41 -2.44
CA VAL A 390 -1.22 -4.61 -1.99
C VAL A 390 -1.49 -5.80 -2.92
N ARG A 391 -2.71 -5.87 -3.49
CA ARG A 391 -3.09 -6.88 -4.51
C ARG A 391 -2.71 -6.44 -5.92
N GLU A 392 -2.90 -5.16 -6.23
CA GLU A 392 -2.66 -4.58 -7.55
C GLU A 392 -1.73 -3.36 -7.44
N PRO A 393 -0.39 -3.55 -7.42
CA PRO A 393 0.59 -2.50 -7.13
C PRO A 393 0.44 -1.23 -7.96
N GLU A 394 0.01 -1.34 -9.20
CA GLU A 394 -0.23 -0.21 -10.12
C GLU A 394 -1.19 0.86 -9.54
N LEU A 395 -2.11 0.47 -8.66
CA LEU A 395 -3.06 1.38 -8.02
C LEU A 395 -2.38 2.42 -7.10
N ALA A 396 -1.18 2.14 -6.58
CA ALA A 396 -0.45 3.11 -5.77
C ALA A 396 -0.03 4.35 -6.57
N GLY A 397 0.15 4.23 -7.89
CA GLY A 397 0.44 5.35 -8.79
C GLY A 397 -0.71 6.37 -8.91
N ARG A 398 -1.90 6.06 -8.35
CA ARG A 398 -3.11 6.90 -8.45
C ARG A 398 -3.35 7.77 -7.21
N GLN A 399 -2.40 7.81 -6.28
CA GLN A 399 -2.44 8.67 -5.10
C GLN A 399 -2.35 10.16 -5.49
N GLY A 400 -2.91 11.05 -4.66
CA GLY A 400 -2.84 12.50 -4.88
C GLY A 400 -4.00 13.06 -5.69
N ILE A 401 -3.77 13.35 -6.98
CA ILE A 401 -4.78 13.91 -7.89
C ILE A 401 -5.41 12.77 -8.69
N ASP A 402 -6.74 12.75 -8.73
CA ASP A 402 -7.50 11.67 -9.38
C ASP A 402 -7.25 11.65 -10.90
N PRO A 403 -6.72 10.55 -11.47
CA PRO A 403 -6.43 10.48 -12.89
C PRO A 403 -7.68 10.16 -13.72
N SER A 404 -7.69 10.59 -14.97
CA SER A 404 -8.65 10.06 -15.95
C SER A 404 -8.31 8.60 -16.27
N LEU A 405 -9.27 7.70 -16.04
CA LEU A 405 -9.07 6.29 -16.32
C LEU A 405 -9.21 5.95 -17.82
N PRO A 406 -8.33 5.08 -18.35
CA PRO A 406 -8.48 4.58 -19.71
C PRO A 406 -9.74 3.70 -19.82
N PRO A 407 -10.37 3.59 -21.01
CA PRO A 407 -11.55 2.75 -21.20
C PRO A 407 -11.35 1.29 -20.80
N ALA A 408 -10.18 0.71 -21.11
CA ALA A 408 -9.85 -0.68 -20.77
C ALA A 408 -9.97 -0.95 -19.26
N ARG A 409 -9.40 -0.06 -18.41
CA ARG A 409 -9.51 -0.20 -16.95
C ARG A 409 -10.96 -0.15 -16.47
N ARG A 410 -11.81 0.68 -17.08
CA ARG A 410 -13.23 0.74 -16.73
C ARG A 410 -13.94 -0.56 -17.13
N GLU A 411 -13.61 -1.12 -18.29
CA GLU A 411 -14.17 -2.38 -18.77
C GLU A 411 -13.74 -3.56 -17.88
N ASP A 412 -12.46 -3.64 -17.50
CA ASP A 412 -11.94 -4.66 -16.59
C ASP A 412 -12.65 -4.60 -15.23
N ALA A 413 -12.83 -3.40 -14.67
CA ALA A 413 -13.56 -3.21 -13.43
C ALA A 413 -15.03 -3.66 -13.55
N ARG A 414 -15.70 -3.36 -14.68
CA ARG A 414 -17.08 -3.82 -14.93
C ARG A 414 -17.16 -5.34 -15.06
N GLY A 415 -16.21 -5.95 -15.76
CA GLY A 415 -16.09 -7.40 -15.89
C GLY A 415 -15.92 -8.06 -14.52
N TYR A 416 -15.00 -7.54 -13.70
CA TYR A 416 -14.79 -8.06 -12.34
C TYR A 416 -16.08 -8.00 -11.49
N LEU A 417 -16.78 -6.87 -11.51
CA LEU A 417 -18.02 -6.71 -10.74
C LEU A 417 -19.10 -7.67 -11.20
N ALA A 418 -19.31 -7.83 -12.51
CA ALA A 418 -20.35 -8.69 -13.05
C ALA A 418 -20.01 -10.18 -13.00
N GLU A 419 -18.76 -10.57 -13.24
CA GLU A 419 -18.35 -11.98 -13.40
C GLU A 419 -17.83 -12.58 -12.09
N THR A 420 -17.14 -11.80 -11.25
CA THR A 420 -16.56 -12.29 -9.98
C THR A 420 -17.50 -12.05 -8.79
N LEU A 421 -18.12 -10.87 -8.73
CA LEU A 421 -18.97 -10.48 -7.60
C LEU A 421 -20.47 -10.66 -7.87
N ASP A 422 -20.87 -10.88 -9.12
CA ASP A 422 -22.26 -10.82 -9.57
C ASP A 422 -22.96 -9.55 -9.04
N LEU A 423 -22.27 -8.41 -9.14
CA LEU A 423 -22.74 -7.10 -8.71
C LEU A 423 -23.13 -6.27 -9.94
N HIS A 424 -24.42 -5.95 -10.04
CA HIS A 424 -25.01 -5.21 -11.15
C HIS A 424 -25.42 -3.79 -10.75
N VAL A 425 -25.62 -2.94 -11.76
CA VAL A 425 -25.84 -1.49 -11.56
C VAL A 425 -27.19 -1.18 -10.92
N ASP A 426 -28.20 -1.98 -11.24
CA ASP A 426 -29.57 -1.87 -10.76
C ASP A 426 -29.70 -2.16 -9.26
N GLU A 427 -28.72 -2.83 -8.65
CA GLU A 427 -28.66 -3.09 -7.21
C GLU A 427 -28.22 -1.86 -6.39
N GLY A 428 -27.59 -0.87 -7.04
CA GLY A 428 -27.10 0.34 -6.39
C GLY A 428 -25.84 0.15 -5.55
N VAL A 429 -25.42 1.22 -4.86
CA VAL A 429 -24.19 1.25 -4.05
C VAL A 429 -24.34 0.43 -2.77
N GLU A 430 -25.56 0.30 -2.27
CA GLU A 430 -25.92 -0.40 -1.04
C GLU A 430 -25.56 -1.88 -1.09
N ALA A 431 -25.62 -2.50 -2.27
CA ALA A 431 -25.27 -3.89 -2.45
C ALA A 431 -23.81 -4.20 -2.05
N LEU A 432 -22.88 -3.23 -2.11
CA LEU A 432 -21.51 -3.42 -1.61
C LEU A 432 -21.46 -3.76 -0.12
N SER A 433 -22.46 -3.34 0.67
CA SER A 433 -22.51 -3.64 2.11
C SER A 433 -22.54 -5.15 2.41
N ARG A 434 -22.98 -6.00 1.46
CA ARG A 434 -23.00 -7.46 1.61
C ARG A 434 -21.59 -8.06 1.78
N TYR A 435 -20.56 -7.36 1.28
CA TYR A 435 -19.16 -7.77 1.40
C TYR A 435 -18.48 -7.21 2.65
N TRP A 436 -19.17 -6.43 3.47
CA TRP A 436 -18.71 -6.05 4.80
C TRP A 436 -19.26 -7.06 5.82
N LEU A 437 -18.39 -7.95 6.29
CA LEU A 437 -18.66 -9.14 7.11
C LEU A 437 -18.18 -9.02 8.59
N PRO A 438 -18.72 -8.08 9.40
CA PRO A 438 -18.22 -7.84 10.76
C PRO A 438 -18.42 -9.03 11.71
N ALA A 439 -19.41 -9.91 11.46
CA ALA A 439 -19.59 -11.11 12.27
C ALA A 439 -18.51 -12.18 12.00
N GLN A 440 -17.97 -12.23 10.77
CA GLN A 440 -16.82 -13.07 10.45
C GLN A 440 -15.57 -12.59 11.19
N ALA A 441 -15.32 -11.28 11.20
CA ALA A 441 -14.21 -10.70 11.97
C ALA A 441 -14.35 -11.03 13.47
N HIS A 442 -15.55 -10.90 14.05
CA HIS A 442 -15.81 -11.30 15.43
C HIS A 442 -15.53 -12.79 15.69
N HIS A 443 -16.03 -13.67 14.81
CA HIS A 443 -15.79 -15.11 14.91
C HIS A 443 -14.31 -15.45 14.92
N LEU A 444 -13.52 -14.88 13.99
CA LEU A 444 -12.08 -15.07 13.94
C LEU A 444 -11.37 -14.55 15.20
N ASN A 445 -11.74 -13.35 15.66
CA ASN A 445 -11.20 -12.76 16.88
C ASN A 445 -11.47 -13.63 18.11
N GLN A 446 -12.67 -14.22 18.19
CA GLN A 446 -13.06 -15.09 19.28
C GLN A 446 -12.32 -16.43 19.23
N LEU A 447 -12.23 -17.07 18.06
CA LEU A 447 -11.42 -18.28 17.87
C LEU A 447 -9.95 -18.05 18.24
N ALA A 448 -9.37 -16.92 17.84
CA ALA A 448 -7.99 -16.57 18.18
C ALA A 448 -7.81 -16.38 19.70
N ALA A 449 -8.75 -15.73 20.38
CA ALA A 449 -8.72 -15.57 21.83
C ALA A 449 -8.82 -16.92 22.55
N ASP A 450 -9.74 -17.80 22.13
CA ASP A 450 -9.93 -19.11 22.73
C ASP A 450 -8.74 -20.04 22.46
N ALA A 451 -8.18 -20.01 21.25
CA ALA A 451 -6.98 -20.76 20.87
C ALA A 451 -5.78 -20.42 21.77
N ALA A 452 -5.56 -19.13 22.03
CA ALA A 452 -4.47 -18.66 22.89
C ALA A 452 -4.59 -19.14 24.35
N HIS A 453 -5.81 -19.49 24.79
CA HIS A 453 -6.08 -19.97 26.15
C HIS A 453 -6.39 -21.48 26.22
N GLY A 454 -6.28 -22.20 25.11
CA GLY A 454 -6.61 -23.63 25.06
C GLY A 454 -8.10 -23.92 25.33
N ALA A 455 -8.98 -22.99 24.96
CA ALA A 455 -10.42 -23.05 25.20
C ALA A 455 -11.24 -23.39 23.93
N LEU A 456 -10.57 -23.76 22.83
CA LEU A 456 -11.23 -24.18 21.59
C LEU A 456 -12.09 -25.44 21.79
N PRO A 457 -13.15 -25.63 20.97
CA PRO A 457 -13.94 -26.85 20.99
C PRO A 457 -13.12 -28.12 20.73
N PRO A 458 -13.56 -29.29 21.24
CA PRO A 458 -12.85 -30.55 21.03
C PRO A 458 -12.82 -30.96 19.55
N ALA A 459 -11.78 -31.71 19.17
CA ALA A 459 -11.63 -32.28 17.83
C ALA A 459 -12.65 -33.41 17.53
N GLN A 460 -13.04 -34.14 18.57
CA GLN A 460 -14.07 -35.17 18.51
C GLN A 460 -15.43 -34.56 18.82
N THR A 461 -16.38 -34.76 17.91
CA THR A 461 -17.79 -34.42 18.08
C THR A 461 -18.64 -35.70 18.15
N CYS A 462 -19.93 -35.57 18.43
CA CYS A 462 -20.87 -36.68 18.36
C CYS A 462 -21.13 -37.20 16.93
N PHE A 463 -20.72 -36.46 15.89
CA PHE A 463 -20.89 -36.82 14.48
C PHE A 463 -19.62 -37.38 13.82
N GLY A 464 -18.46 -37.20 14.45
CA GLY A 464 -17.18 -37.60 13.87
C GLY A 464 -16.01 -36.76 14.37
N HIS A 465 -14.89 -36.89 13.68
CA HIS A 465 -13.64 -36.20 14.00
C HIS A 465 -13.29 -35.19 12.91
N ALA A 466 -12.91 -33.98 13.30
CA ALA A 466 -12.44 -32.98 12.35
C ALA A 466 -11.08 -33.39 11.74
N ALA A 467 -10.79 -32.93 10.53
CA ALA A 467 -9.53 -33.26 9.86
C ALA A 467 -8.34 -32.67 10.64
N PRO A 468 -7.24 -33.41 10.84
CA PRO A 468 -6.08 -32.92 11.59
C PRO A 468 -5.45 -31.64 11.03
N ALA A 469 -5.46 -31.47 9.70
CA ALA A 469 -4.94 -30.27 9.05
C ALA A 469 -5.78 -29.03 9.38
N ASP A 470 -7.11 -29.16 9.36
CA ASP A 470 -8.03 -28.07 9.68
C ASP A 470 -7.95 -27.67 11.16
N LEU A 471 -7.80 -28.65 12.05
CA LEU A 471 -7.55 -28.42 13.48
C LEU A 471 -6.24 -27.68 13.71
N ALA A 472 -5.16 -28.05 12.99
CA ALA A 472 -3.89 -27.35 13.09
C ALA A 472 -4.01 -25.88 12.64
N GLY A 473 -4.76 -25.61 11.55
CA GLY A 473 -5.06 -24.26 11.09
C GLY A 473 -5.84 -23.44 12.12
N ARG A 474 -6.92 -24.02 12.67
CA ARG A 474 -7.73 -23.42 13.74
C ARG A 474 -6.93 -23.11 14.99
N ASP A 475 -6.15 -24.08 15.49
CA ASP A 475 -5.37 -23.91 16.71
C ASP A 475 -4.26 -22.85 16.54
N ALA A 476 -3.72 -22.73 15.32
CA ALA A 476 -2.72 -21.73 14.98
C ALA A 476 -3.25 -20.28 15.05
N LEU A 477 -4.57 -20.06 15.00
CA LEU A 477 -5.18 -18.74 15.13
C LEU A 477 -4.85 -18.05 16.45
N GLY A 478 -4.47 -18.80 17.50
CA GLY A 478 -4.01 -18.24 18.77
C GLY A 478 -2.86 -17.24 18.64
N ARG A 479 -2.06 -17.37 17.56
CA ARG A 479 -0.97 -16.42 17.22
C ARG A 479 -1.49 -15.02 16.86
N ALA A 480 -2.73 -14.89 16.42
CA ALA A 480 -3.38 -13.62 16.09
C ALA A 480 -4.21 -13.02 17.24
N SER A 481 -4.25 -13.62 18.44
CA SER A 481 -5.06 -13.14 19.59
C SER A 481 -4.85 -11.68 20.01
N ARG A 482 -3.77 -11.03 19.55
CA ARG A 482 -3.46 -9.61 19.80
C ARG A 482 -3.84 -8.68 18.65
N HIS A 483 -4.38 -9.22 17.56
CA HIS A 483 -4.56 -8.54 16.29
C HIS A 483 -6.02 -8.63 15.85
N ALA A 484 -6.70 -7.50 15.75
CA ALA A 484 -8.07 -7.47 15.25
C ALA A 484 -8.16 -8.00 13.81
N ALA A 485 -9.12 -8.89 13.55
CA ALA A 485 -9.39 -9.52 12.26
C ALA A 485 -10.08 -8.58 11.26
N THR A 486 -10.47 -7.36 11.65
CA THR A 486 -11.16 -6.41 10.76
C THR A 486 -10.46 -6.26 9.41
N ILE A 487 -9.12 -6.19 9.40
CA ILE A 487 -8.32 -6.03 8.20
C ILE A 487 -8.45 -7.17 7.19
N HIS A 488 -8.68 -8.42 7.66
CA HIS A 488 -8.88 -9.58 6.79
C HIS A 488 -10.12 -9.45 5.90
N MET A 489 -11.17 -8.80 6.42
CA MET A 489 -12.36 -8.45 5.66
C MET A 489 -12.16 -7.14 4.88
N ALA A 490 -11.57 -6.13 5.52
CA ALA A 490 -11.49 -4.78 4.99
C ALA A 490 -10.63 -4.67 3.72
N GLU A 491 -9.60 -5.53 3.58
CA GLU A 491 -8.76 -5.54 2.39
C GLU A 491 -9.54 -5.95 1.12
N LYS A 492 -10.37 -7.00 1.20
CA LYS A 492 -11.22 -7.45 0.08
C LYS A 492 -12.28 -6.42 -0.24
N TYR A 493 -12.92 -5.90 0.81
CA TYR A 493 -13.90 -4.84 0.68
C TYR A 493 -13.31 -3.60 -0.02
N ALA A 494 -12.09 -3.20 0.33
CA ALA A 494 -11.40 -2.09 -0.32
C ALA A 494 -11.17 -2.36 -1.82
N PHE A 495 -10.77 -3.58 -2.18
CA PHE A 495 -10.60 -3.96 -3.57
C PHE A 495 -11.92 -3.91 -4.35
N HIS A 496 -13.02 -4.45 -3.79
CA HIS A 496 -14.35 -4.39 -4.40
C HIS A 496 -14.84 -2.94 -4.56
N LEU A 497 -14.64 -2.12 -3.53
CA LEU A 497 -14.97 -0.70 -3.58
C LEU A 497 -14.14 0.03 -4.65
N GLN A 498 -12.87 -0.29 -4.81
CA GLN A 498 -12.03 0.27 -5.87
C GLN A 498 -12.55 -0.11 -7.27
N MET A 499 -12.97 -1.37 -7.48
CA MET A 499 -13.57 -1.78 -8.76
C MET A 499 -14.87 -1.04 -9.02
N ALA A 500 -15.72 -0.86 -8.01
CA ALA A 500 -16.94 -0.05 -8.12
C ALA A 500 -16.62 1.40 -8.53
N MET A 501 -15.60 2.01 -7.93
CA MET A 501 -15.13 3.36 -8.28
C MET A 501 -14.59 3.43 -9.72
N ASP A 502 -13.79 2.45 -10.13
CA ASP A 502 -13.19 2.41 -11.47
C ASP A 502 -14.21 2.17 -12.59
N SER A 503 -15.27 1.41 -12.30
CA SER A 503 -16.31 1.05 -13.28
C SER A 503 -17.05 2.27 -13.86
N GLY A 504 -17.18 3.33 -13.06
CA GLY A 504 -18.03 4.49 -13.34
C GLY A 504 -19.52 4.16 -13.45
N LEU A 505 -19.97 3.01 -12.94
CA LEU A 505 -21.36 2.57 -13.03
C LEU A 505 -22.24 3.08 -11.89
N PHE A 506 -21.64 3.40 -10.74
CA PHE A 506 -22.34 3.77 -9.52
C PHE A 506 -22.15 5.25 -9.17
N ASP A 507 -23.00 5.75 -8.26
CA ASP A 507 -22.91 7.11 -7.72
C ASP A 507 -21.58 7.33 -6.96
N GLY A 508 -20.76 8.25 -7.48
CA GLY A 508 -19.43 8.56 -6.92
C GLY A 508 -19.46 9.20 -5.53
N GLU A 509 -20.44 10.04 -5.20
CA GLU A 509 -20.60 10.57 -3.83
C GLU A 509 -20.97 9.43 -2.88
N ARG A 510 -21.80 8.53 -3.40
CA ARG A 510 -22.17 7.22 -2.84
C ARG A 510 -20.97 6.45 -2.30
N LEU A 511 -20.07 6.16 -3.23
CA LEU A 511 -18.86 5.39 -3.02
C LEU A 511 -17.85 6.12 -2.12
N ALA A 512 -17.73 7.45 -2.25
CA ALA A 512 -16.87 8.26 -1.40
C ALA A 512 -17.29 8.19 0.09
N ALA A 513 -18.60 8.11 0.37
CA ALA A 513 -19.11 7.88 1.72
C ALA A 513 -18.70 6.51 2.27
N LEU A 514 -18.76 5.45 1.46
CA LEU A 514 -18.27 4.12 1.85
C LEU A 514 -16.76 4.10 2.10
N ALA A 515 -15.98 4.82 1.29
CA ALA A 515 -14.54 4.99 1.52
C ALA A 515 -14.26 5.71 2.86
N ALA A 516 -15.06 6.73 3.20
CA ALA A 516 -14.98 7.43 4.47
C ALA A 516 -15.34 6.51 5.66
N SER A 517 -16.36 5.67 5.52
CA SER A 517 -16.73 4.65 6.51
C SER A 517 -15.62 3.61 6.70
N LEU A 518 -15.02 3.13 5.62
CA LEU A 518 -13.87 2.20 5.67
C LEU A 518 -12.69 2.80 6.45
N HIS A 519 -12.30 4.03 6.09
CA HIS A 519 -11.28 4.79 6.81
C HIS A 519 -11.63 4.96 8.30
N GLY A 520 -12.85 5.38 8.62
CA GLY A 520 -13.31 5.55 9.99
C GLY A 520 -13.23 4.26 10.81
N SER A 521 -13.66 3.13 10.23
CA SER A 521 -13.57 1.80 10.84
C SER A 521 -12.11 1.38 11.08
N LEU A 522 -11.22 1.54 10.10
CA LEU A 522 -9.83 1.13 10.26
C LEU A 522 -9.09 1.98 11.31
N CYS A 523 -9.29 3.30 11.33
CA CYS A 523 -8.73 4.15 12.39
C CYS A 523 -9.32 3.89 13.78
N ARG A 524 -10.52 3.28 13.86
CA ARG A 524 -11.12 2.87 15.13
C ARG A 524 -10.43 1.64 15.71
N PHE A 525 -10.08 0.66 14.88
CA PHE A 525 -9.50 -0.61 15.32
C PHE A 525 -7.96 -0.61 15.30
N TYR A 526 -7.34 0.24 14.51
CA TYR A 526 -5.89 0.35 14.37
C TYR A 526 -5.44 1.80 14.62
N PRO A 527 -4.57 2.05 15.63
CA PRO A 527 -4.12 3.40 15.95
C PRO A 527 -3.08 3.95 14.97
N ASP A 528 -2.37 3.08 14.25
CA ASP A 528 -1.31 3.46 13.31
C ASP A 528 -1.07 2.37 12.25
N ALA A 529 -0.30 2.73 11.22
CA ALA A 529 0.08 1.85 10.11
C ALA A 529 0.75 0.56 10.56
N ARG A 530 1.63 0.66 11.56
CA ARG A 530 2.38 -0.49 12.06
C ARG A 530 1.44 -1.54 12.64
N ARG A 531 0.43 -1.11 13.41
CA ARG A 531 -0.59 -2.01 13.99
C ARG A 531 -1.48 -2.64 12.94
N LEU A 532 -1.92 -1.87 11.94
CA LEU A 532 -2.72 -2.39 10.82
C LEU A 532 -1.93 -3.43 10.01
N LEU A 533 -0.74 -3.08 9.52
CA LEU A 533 0.07 -3.95 8.68
C LEU A 533 0.57 -5.19 9.43
N SER A 534 0.90 -5.05 10.72
CA SER A 534 1.21 -6.21 11.56
C SER A 534 0.01 -7.14 11.66
N ALA A 535 -1.20 -6.61 11.94
CA ALA A 535 -2.40 -7.44 12.02
C ALA A 535 -2.67 -8.15 10.69
N TRP A 536 -2.58 -7.43 9.57
CA TRP A 536 -2.79 -7.98 8.23
C TRP A 536 -1.83 -9.13 7.93
N ALA A 537 -0.53 -8.93 8.12
CA ALA A 537 0.47 -9.96 7.85
C ALA A 537 0.26 -11.23 8.70
N HIS A 538 -0.25 -11.09 9.93
CA HIS A 538 -0.56 -12.25 10.78
C HIS A 538 -1.80 -13.00 10.28
N TRP A 539 -2.87 -12.28 9.94
CA TRP A 539 -4.10 -12.91 9.45
C TRP A 539 -3.92 -13.55 8.07
N GLU A 540 -3.22 -12.88 7.15
CA GLU A 540 -2.87 -13.42 5.83
C GLU A 540 -2.05 -14.72 5.94
N ALA A 541 -1.07 -14.78 6.87
CA ALA A 541 -0.27 -15.98 7.07
C ALA A 541 -1.05 -17.15 7.71
N LEU A 542 -2.17 -16.86 8.39
CA LEU A 542 -2.98 -17.85 9.11
C LEU A 542 -4.16 -18.36 8.30
N LEU A 543 -4.71 -17.51 7.44
CA LEU A 543 -5.87 -17.79 6.59
C LEU A 543 -5.52 -17.46 5.12
N PRO A 544 -4.52 -18.16 4.54
CA PRO A 544 -4.17 -17.92 3.14
C PRO A 544 -5.33 -18.33 2.23
N GLU A 545 -5.50 -17.60 1.14
CA GLU A 545 -6.46 -17.96 0.11
C GLU A 545 -5.93 -19.17 -0.70
N PRO A 546 -6.67 -20.29 -0.81
CA PRO A 546 -6.14 -21.53 -1.39
C PRO A 546 -5.62 -21.42 -2.82
N ASP A 547 -6.20 -20.51 -3.61
CA ASP A 547 -5.92 -20.37 -5.04
C ASP A 547 -5.15 -19.08 -5.39
N GLN A 548 -4.68 -18.33 -4.38
CA GLN A 548 -3.95 -17.07 -4.59
C GLN A 548 -2.57 -17.11 -3.94
N PRO A 549 -1.58 -16.39 -4.52
CA PRO A 549 -0.30 -16.21 -3.86
C PRO A 549 -0.50 -15.45 -2.56
N SER A 550 0.27 -15.84 -1.54
CA SER A 550 0.23 -15.17 -0.25
C SER A 550 0.77 -13.74 -0.35
N LEU A 551 0.08 -12.79 0.27
CA LEU A 551 0.45 -11.37 0.27
C LEU A 551 1.38 -10.99 1.43
N VAL A 552 1.88 -11.95 2.21
CA VAL A 552 2.68 -11.68 3.42
C VAL A 552 3.94 -10.88 3.11
N ALA A 553 4.60 -11.12 1.98
CA ALA A 553 5.83 -10.43 1.61
C ALA A 553 5.56 -8.95 1.30
N GLU A 554 4.51 -8.68 0.53
CA GLU A 554 4.02 -7.37 0.13
C GLU A 554 3.61 -6.54 1.35
N ILE A 555 2.83 -7.15 2.26
CA ILE A 555 2.39 -6.48 3.50
C ILE A 555 3.59 -6.16 4.41
N ARG A 556 4.56 -7.08 4.52
CA ARG A 556 5.77 -6.86 5.32
C ARG A 556 6.68 -5.79 4.72
N TRP A 557 6.80 -5.75 3.39
CA TRP A 557 7.50 -4.65 2.73
C TRP A 557 6.89 -3.30 3.12
N HIS A 558 5.56 -3.19 3.08
CA HIS A 558 4.86 -1.98 3.51
C HIS A 558 5.04 -1.64 5.00
N LEU A 559 5.34 -2.62 5.85
CA LEU A 559 5.61 -2.43 7.28
C LEU A 559 7.03 -1.92 7.54
N ASP A 560 7.98 -2.34 6.71
CA ASP A 560 9.41 -2.14 6.92
C ASP A 560 9.97 -0.94 6.14
N ASP A 561 9.42 -0.62 4.95
CA ASP A 561 9.85 0.52 4.14
C ASP A 561 9.30 1.84 4.69
N PRO A 562 10.15 2.82 5.07
CA PRO A 562 9.69 4.09 5.62
C PRO A 562 8.96 4.98 4.59
N GLY A 563 9.16 4.73 3.30
CA GLY A 563 8.45 5.43 2.22
C GLY A 563 7.03 4.92 2.02
N SER A 564 6.73 3.67 2.42
CA SER A 564 5.43 3.01 2.30
C SER A 564 4.26 3.96 2.56
N LEU A 565 3.34 4.01 1.58
CA LEU A 565 2.16 4.88 1.60
C LEU A 565 1.32 4.79 2.89
N PHE A 566 1.29 3.63 3.56
CA PHE A 566 0.53 3.44 4.80
C PHE A 566 1.02 4.37 5.92
N HIS A 567 2.32 4.67 5.99
CA HIS A 567 2.88 5.61 6.97
C HIS A 567 2.47 7.06 6.72
N TRP A 568 1.98 7.36 5.53
CA TRP A 568 1.65 8.70 5.04
C TRP A 568 0.16 8.91 4.76
N LEU A 569 -0.69 7.92 5.09
CA LEU A 569 -2.15 8.08 5.11
C LEU A 569 -2.60 9.03 6.23
N ASP A 570 -3.82 9.56 6.09
CA ASP A 570 -4.46 10.33 7.16
C ASP A 570 -4.99 9.39 8.25
N TRP A 571 -4.24 9.25 9.35
CA TRP A 571 -4.61 8.42 10.51
C TRP A 571 -5.54 9.12 11.52
N ARG A 572 -6.08 10.30 11.18
CA ARG A 572 -6.97 11.03 12.10
C ARG A 572 -8.34 10.34 12.16
N PRO A 573 -8.84 9.98 13.36
CA PRO A 573 -10.15 9.35 13.50
C PRO A 573 -11.27 10.23 12.91
N ARG A 574 -12.18 9.62 12.15
CA ARG A 574 -13.43 10.23 11.69
C ARG A 574 -14.62 9.72 12.52
N ALA A 575 -15.80 10.28 12.24
CA ALA A 575 -17.04 9.75 12.81
C ALA A 575 -17.14 8.25 12.49
N TRP A 576 -17.41 7.45 13.51
CA TRP A 576 -17.48 6.00 13.35
C TRP A 576 -18.80 5.62 12.70
N GLN A 577 -18.68 5.05 11.50
CA GLN A 577 -19.75 4.41 10.75
C GLN A 577 -19.14 3.30 9.92
N GLU A 578 -19.70 2.10 9.98
CA GLU A 578 -19.21 0.99 9.17
C GLU A 578 -19.78 1.04 7.75
N PRO A 579 -19.06 0.49 6.75
CA PRO A 579 -19.57 0.40 5.39
C PRO A 579 -20.87 -0.40 5.24
N GLY A 580 -21.11 -1.37 6.13
CA GLY A 580 -22.33 -2.17 6.17
C GLY A 580 -22.88 -2.34 7.59
N PRO A 581 -24.09 -2.91 7.73
CA PRO A 581 -24.73 -3.11 9.02
C PRO A 581 -23.96 -4.14 9.88
N ARG A 582 -23.67 -3.76 11.13
CA ARG A 582 -23.09 -4.67 12.13
C ARG A 582 -24.22 -5.31 12.95
N PRO A 583 -24.42 -6.65 12.91
CA PRO A 583 -25.40 -7.30 13.77
C PRO A 583 -24.98 -7.24 15.25
N SER A 584 -25.95 -7.32 16.16
CA SER A 584 -25.62 -7.61 17.56
C SER A 584 -25.16 -9.05 17.71
N LEU A 585 -24.49 -9.36 18.82
CA LEU A 585 -24.11 -10.74 19.12
C LEU A 585 -25.34 -11.67 19.18
N SER A 586 -26.45 -11.22 19.75
CA SER A 586 -27.69 -12.00 19.84
C SER A 586 -28.33 -12.25 18.48
N HIS A 587 -28.38 -11.24 17.60
CA HIS A 587 -28.88 -11.41 16.24
C HIS A 587 -28.01 -12.38 15.45
N PHE A 588 -26.68 -12.27 15.57
CA PHE A 588 -25.77 -13.19 14.90
C PHE A 588 -25.92 -14.63 15.43
N THR A 589 -26.05 -14.81 16.75
CA THR A 589 -26.35 -16.11 17.36
C THR A 589 -27.69 -16.69 16.91
N ALA A 590 -28.72 -15.85 16.75
CA ALA A 590 -30.02 -16.28 16.25
C ALA A 590 -29.95 -16.72 14.78
N MET A 591 -29.26 -15.95 13.92
CA MET A 591 -29.03 -16.34 12.53
C MET A 591 -28.23 -17.64 12.42
N ALA A 592 -27.29 -17.89 13.34
CA ALA A 592 -26.50 -19.11 13.37
C ALA A 592 -27.31 -20.39 13.68
N LEU A 593 -28.58 -20.29 14.12
CA LEU A 593 -29.47 -21.44 14.33
C LEU A 593 -29.80 -22.17 13.01
N VAL A 594 -29.63 -21.53 11.86
CA VAL A 594 -29.82 -22.13 10.53
C VAL A 594 -28.87 -23.30 10.25
N GLY A 595 -27.69 -23.27 10.86
CA GLY A 595 -26.58 -24.09 10.41
C GLY A 595 -26.74 -25.59 10.65
N PRO A 596 -26.12 -26.45 9.84
CA PRO A 596 -25.43 -26.16 8.59
C PRO A 596 -26.33 -26.42 7.37
N LEU A 597 -27.59 -25.94 7.37
CA LEU A 597 -28.46 -26.02 6.19
C LEU A 597 -27.93 -25.13 5.05
N ASN A 598 -27.38 -23.97 5.41
CA ASN A 598 -26.75 -23.02 4.51
C ASN A 598 -25.39 -22.57 5.04
N SER A 599 -24.64 -21.83 4.20
CA SER A 599 -23.43 -21.14 4.64
C SER A 599 -23.75 -20.11 5.72
N ALA A 600 -22.76 -19.80 6.56
CA ALA A 600 -22.98 -18.87 7.67
C ALA A 600 -23.28 -17.45 7.16
N ALA A 601 -24.38 -16.87 7.64
CA ALA A 601 -24.73 -15.47 7.37
C ALA A 601 -23.85 -14.51 8.21
N TRP A 602 -22.73 -14.08 7.65
CA TRP A 602 -21.74 -13.22 8.33
C TRP A 602 -22.10 -11.73 8.38
N SER A 603 -23.17 -11.33 7.70
CA SER A 603 -23.72 -9.97 7.67
C SER A 603 -25.23 -10.01 7.92
N LEU A 604 -25.82 -8.89 8.31
CA LEU A 604 -27.26 -8.80 8.50
C LEU A 604 -27.96 -8.79 7.12
N PRO A 605 -28.86 -9.75 6.81
CA PRO A 605 -29.50 -9.85 5.50
C PRO A 605 -30.22 -8.57 5.11
N GLN A 606 -30.06 -8.18 3.85
CA GLN A 606 -30.70 -7.02 3.23
C GLN A 606 -31.59 -7.49 2.07
N PRO A 607 -32.55 -6.66 1.62
CA PRO A 607 -33.28 -6.94 0.39
C PRO A 607 -32.30 -7.06 -0.77
N GLU A 608 -32.44 -8.13 -1.53
CA GLU A 608 -31.65 -8.38 -2.72
C GLU A 608 -32.32 -7.71 -3.93
N SER A 609 -31.60 -7.70 -5.06
CA SER A 609 -32.12 -7.18 -6.32
C SER A 609 -33.25 -8.04 -6.88
N GLU A 610 -34.05 -7.48 -7.81
CA GLU A 610 -35.11 -8.25 -8.49
C GLU A 610 -34.54 -9.50 -9.18
N ARG A 611 -33.30 -9.42 -9.68
CA ARG A 611 -32.58 -10.53 -10.31
C ARG A 611 -32.29 -11.65 -9.32
N GLU A 612 -31.66 -11.33 -8.20
CA GLU A 612 -31.31 -12.31 -7.17
C GLU A 612 -32.56 -12.89 -6.48
N CYS A 613 -33.65 -12.10 -6.39
CA CYS A 613 -34.92 -12.57 -5.87
C CYS A 613 -35.52 -13.72 -6.68
N VAL A 614 -35.19 -13.88 -7.97
CA VAL A 614 -35.72 -14.98 -8.80
C VAL A 614 -35.28 -16.34 -8.26
N SER A 615 -33.99 -16.51 -7.99
CA SER A 615 -33.44 -17.78 -7.51
C SER A 615 -33.97 -18.14 -6.12
N ILE A 616 -34.07 -17.12 -5.24
CA ILE A 616 -34.62 -17.28 -3.89
C ILE A 616 -36.11 -17.64 -3.98
N HIS A 617 -36.88 -16.97 -4.85
CA HIS A 617 -38.30 -17.27 -5.04
C HIS A 617 -38.51 -18.68 -5.60
N GLU A 618 -37.74 -19.12 -6.60
CA GLU A 618 -37.83 -20.48 -7.15
C GLU A 618 -37.51 -21.54 -6.09
N TRP A 619 -36.54 -21.29 -5.21
CA TRP A 619 -36.23 -22.18 -4.10
C TRP A 619 -37.36 -22.22 -3.07
N VAL A 620 -37.84 -21.06 -2.62
CA VAL A 620 -38.94 -20.95 -1.63
C VAL A 620 -40.22 -21.60 -2.16
N ASP A 621 -40.59 -21.34 -3.41
CA ASP A 621 -41.75 -21.92 -4.08
C ASP A 621 -41.59 -23.44 -4.25
N GLY A 622 -40.43 -23.88 -4.78
CA GLY A 622 -40.17 -25.29 -5.06
C GLY A 622 -40.11 -26.19 -3.82
N HIS A 623 -39.61 -25.68 -2.69
CA HIS A 623 -39.42 -26.48 -1.46
C HIS A 623 -40.57 -26.33 -0.46
N TYR A 624 -41.20 -25.15 -0.40
CA TYR A 624 -42.18 -24.82 0.63
C TYR A 624 -43.54 -24.39 0.07
N GLY A 625 -43.65 -24.11 -1.23
CA GLY A 625 -44.89 -23.65 -1.87
C GLY A 625 -45.35 -22.27 -1.37
N LEU A 626 -44.43 -21.41 -0.94
CA LEU A 626 -44.76 -20.08 -0.45
C LEU A 626 -44.69 -19.08 -1.60
N HIS A 627 -45.76 -18.32 -1.81
CA HIS A 627 -45.89 -17.42 -2.96
C HIS A 627 -45.85 -15.92 -2.58
N GLY A 628 -45.66 -15.61 -1.29
CA GLY A 628 -45.62 -14.23 -0.84
C GLY A 628 -45.47 -14.04 0.67
N PRO A 629 -45.50 -12.77 1.13
CA PRO A 629 -45.23 -12.42 2.52
C PRO A 629 -46.26 -12.97 3.51
N ALA A 630 -47.53 -13.09 3.11
CA ALA A 630 -48.57 -13.64 3.97
C ALA A 630 -48.35 -15.14 4.24
N ASP A 631 -48.10 -15.91 3.18
CA ASP A 631 -47.84 -17.35 3.26
C ASP A 631 -46.57 -17.62 4.09
N LEU A 632 -45.51 -16.83 3.84
CA LEU A 632 -44.28 -16.90 4.64
C LEU A 632 -44.54 -16.60 6.11
N GLY A 633 -45.27 -15.53 6.42
CA GLY A 633 -45.58 -15.16 7.80
C GLY A 633 -46.33 -16.27 8.55
N GLU A 634 -47.35 -16.86 7.92
CA GLU A 634 -48.11 -17.99 8.48
C GLU A 634 -47.22 -19.22 8.69
N PHE A 635 -46.36 -19.55 7.72
CA PHE A 635 -45.50 -20.72 7.82
C PHE A 635 -44.38 -20.54 8.87
N LEU A 636 -43.82 -19.34 9.00
CA LEU A 636 -42.89 -19.01 10.09
C LEU A 636 -43.56 -19.13 11.46
N ASP A 637 -44.78 -18.64 11.61
CA ASP A 637 -45.56 -18.82 12.84
C ASP A 637 -45.83 -20.30 13.13
N TYR A 638 -46.20 -21.08 12.11
CA TYR A 638 -46.35 -22.53 12.22
C TYR A 638 -45.07 -23.20 12.75
N LEU A 639 -43.91 -22.96 12.13
CA LEU A 639 -42.63 -23.55 12.56
C LEU A 639 -42.26 -23.16 14.00
N LEU A 640 -42.45 -21.89 14.36
CA LEU A 640 -42.10 -21.37 15.69
C LEU A 640 -43.06 -21.88 16.79
N GLU A 641 -44.35 -22.09 16.49
CA GLU A 641 -45.34 -22.50 17.48
C GLU A 641 -45.47 -24.03 17.61
N VAL A 642 -45.59 -24.73 16.49
CA VAL A 642 -45.89 -26.17 16.47
C VAL A 642 -44.89 -26.97 15.63
N GLY A 643 -44.57 -26.54 14.41
CA GLY A 643 -43.61 -27.13 13.48
C GLY A 643 -43.86 -28.59 13.07
N ASP A 644 -42.95 -29.12 12.26
CA ASP A 644 -42.94 -30.52 11.83
C ASP A 644 -42.78 -31.45 13.05
N ARG A 645 -42.11 -30.98 14.11
CA ARG A 645 -42.02 -31.72 15.39
C ARG A 645 -43.39 -32.14 15.93
N GLN A 646 -44.46 -31.38 15.69
CA GLN A 646 -45.79 -31.76 16.14
C GLN A 646 -46.33 -32.95 15.36
N GLU A 647 -46.04 -33.03 14.05
CA GLU A 647 -46.37 -34.20 13.24
C GLU A 647 -45.74 -35.46 13.84
N TYR A 648 -44.44 -35.38 14.20
CA TYR A 648 -43.76 -36.46 14.90
C TYR A 648 -44.44 -36.83 16.23
N GLN A 649 -44.71 -35.84 17.08
CA GLN A 649 -45.30 -36.04 18.41
C GLN A 649 -46.70 -36.69 18.36
N ILE A 650 -47.50 -36.38 17.35
CA ILE A 650 -48.87 -36.88 17.23
C ILE A 650 -48.90 -38.23 16.50
N ASN A 651 -48.20 -38.34 15.37
CA ASN A 651 -48.37 -39.48 14.47
C ASN A 651 -47.37 -40.61 14.74
N TYR A 652 -46.20 -40.31 15.32
CA TYR A 652 -45.08 -41.25 15.38
C TYR A 652 -44.65 -41.58 16.81
N ALA A 653 -44.49 -40.56 17.67
CA ALA A 653 -44.10 -40.75 19.07
C ALA A 653 -44.97 -41.75 19.86
N PRO A 654 -46.31 -41.87 19.66
CA PRO A 654 -47.11 -42.85 20.38
C PRO A 654 -46.70 -44.31 20.12
N TYR A 655 -46.07 -44.60 18.98
CA TYR A 655 -45.61 -45.95 18.65
C TYR A 655 -44.41 -46.39 19.50
N THR A 656 -43.63 -45.46 20.05
CA THR A 656 -42.54 -45.74 20.99
C THR A 656 -43.04 -46.45 22.26
N LEU A 657 -44.30 -46.22 22.63
CA LEU A 657 -44.94 -46.82 23.80
C LEU A 657 -45.65 -48.16 23.49
N ASN A 658 -45.80 -48.52 22.21
CA ASN A 658 -46.53 -49.71 21.78
C ASN A 658 -45.93 -50.38 20.54
N ARG A 659 -44.86 -51.15 20.75
CA ARG A 659 -44.13 -51.88 19.70
C ARG A 659 -45.00 -52.87 18.91
N ALA A 660 -46.00 -53.49 19.55
CA ALA A 660 -46.89 -54.43 18.88
C ALA A 660 -47.77 -53.72 17.84
N ARG A 661 -48.28 -52.53 18.17
CA ARG A 661 -49.02 -51.69 17.23
C ARG A 661 -48.13 -51.23 16.07
N LEU A 662 -46.89 -50.82 16.35
CA LEU A 662 -45.93 -50.40 15.32
C LEU A 662 -45.63 -51.51 14.31
N GLN A 663 -45.36 -52.72 14.80
CA GLN A 663 -45.11 -53.88 13.93
C GLN A 663 -46.31 -54.25 13.08
N SER A 664 -47.53 -54.14 13.63
CA SER A 664 -48.77 -54.38 12.89
C SER A 664 -49.00 -53.35 11.78
N GLU A 665 -48.73 -52.07 12.05
CA GLU A 665 -48.86 -50.99 11.07
C GLU A 665 -47.90 -51.18 9.90
N ILE A 666 -46.61 -51.41 10.21
CA ILE A 666 -45.56 -51.68 9.21
C ILE A 666 -45.93 -52.88 8.34
N ALA A 667 -46.33 -54.01 8.96
CA ALA A 667 -46.71 -55.20 8.22
C ALA A 667 -47.95 -55.00 7.32
N THR A 668 -48.88 -54.13 7.72
CA THR A 668 -50.06 -53.79 6.93
C THR A 668 -49.66 -53.03 5.67
N LEU A 669 -48.83 -51.99 5.83
CA LEU A 669 -48.33 -51.17 4.72
C LEU A 669 -47.44 -51.99 3.77
N GLU A 670 -46.53 -52.83 4.30
CA GLU A 670 -45.67 -53.71 3.49
C GLU A 670 -46.46 -54.74 2.66
N SER A 671 -47.68 -55.08 3.06
CA SER A 671 -48.53 -56.07 2.39
C SER A 671 -49.41 -55.50 1.26
N GLY A 672 -49.50 -54.17 1.14
CA GLY A 672 -50.31 -53.45 0.15
C GLY A 672 -49.49 -52.80 -0.98
N GLU A 673 -50.17 -52.33 -2.04
CA GLU A 673 -49.55 -51.42 -3.00
C GLU A 673 -49.45 -50.02 -2.38
N CYS A 674 -48.26 -49.61 -1.95
CA CYS A 674 -48.06 -48.28 -1.36
C CYS A 674 -47.98 -47.18 -2.43
N GLY A 675 -48.84 -46.17 -2.30
CA GLY A 675 -48.62 -44.84 -2.90
C GLY A 675 -47.37 -44.16 -2.33
N GLU A 676 -47.02 -42.99 -2.85
CA GLU A 676 -45.84 -42.24 -2.41
C GLU A 676 -45.94 -41.78 -0.94
N GLU A 677 -47.09 -41.23 -0.53
CA GLU A 677 -47.35 -40.80 0.85
C GLU A 677 -47.29 -41.98 1.83
N GLU A 678 -47.92 -43.11 1.48
CA GLU A 678 -47.91 -44.34 2.29
C GLU A 678 -46.50 -44.93 2.40
N ARG A 679 -45.68 -44.80 1.34
CA ARG A 679 -44.27 -45.21 1.35
C ARG A 679 -43.46 -44.33 2.30
N ASN A 680 -43.62 -43.01 2.23
CA ASN A 680 -42.95 -42.09 3.15
C ASN A 680 -43.38 -42.32 4.61
N HIS A 681 -44.67 -42.60 4.83
CA HIS A 681 -45.18 -42.95 6.14
C HIS A 681 -44.58 -44.28 6.66
N LEU A 682 -44.54 -45.31 5.82
CA LEU A 682 -43.90 -46.60 6.14
C LEU A 682 -42.42 -46.42 6.52
N LEU A 683 -41.67 -45.62 5.76
CA LEU A 683 -40.26 -45.33 6.04
C LEU A 683 -40.08 -44.63 7.39
N ARG A 684 -40.92 -43.63 7.69
CA ARG A 684 -40.92 -42.96 9.00
C ARG A 684 -41.27 -43.91 10.15
N LEU A 685 -42.20 -44.84 9.96
CA LEU A 685 -42.48 -45.89 10.96
C LEU A 685 -41.29 -46.85 11.14
N GLN A 686 -40.57 -47.19 10.07
CA GLN A 686 -39.35 -47.99 10.15
C GLN A 686 -38.25 -47.24 10.91
N ARG A 687 -38.08 -45.93 10.66
CA ARG A 687 -37.18 -45.04 11.43
C ARG A 687 -37.52 -45.04 12.92
N VAL A 688 -38.80 -44.90 13.29
CA VAL A 688 -39.26 -45.00 14.69
C VAL A 688 -38.96 -46.37 15.29
N ARG A 689 -39.18 -47.45 14.53
CA ARG A 689 -38.93 -48.84 14.99
C ARG A 689 -37.46 -49.05 15.33
N ASP A 690 -36.59 -48.52 14.48
CA ASP A 690 -35.15 -48.73 14.55
C ASP A 690 -34.45 -47.63 15.38
N ASP A 691 -35.21 -46.65 15.86
CA ASP A 691 -34.72 -45.43 16.51
C ASP A 691 -33.59 -44.77 15.70
N GLU A 692 -33.83 -44.64 14.40
CA GLU A 692 -32.83 -44.13 13.48
C GLU A 692 -32.40 -42.73 13.91
N ASP A 693 -31.08 -42.55 14.04
CA ASP A 693 -30.43 -41.32 14.49
C ASP A 693 -30.93 -40.76 15.85
N GLY A 694 -31.59 -41.60 16.66
CA GLY A 694 -32.12 -41.23 17.98
C GLY A 694 -33.40 -40.39 17.92
N CYS A 695 -34.17 -40.48 16.83
CA CYS A 695 -35.40 -39.70 16.64
C CYS A 695 -36.45 -39.88 17.76
N ASN A 696 -36.42 -40.99 18.51
CA ASN A 696 -37.32 -41.22 19.64
C ASN A 696 -36.91 -40.49 20.93
N ASP A 697 -35.61 -40.25 21.10
CA ASP A 697 -35.03 -39.75 22.34
C ASP A 697 -34.67 -38.25 22.27
N LEU A 698 -34.54 -37.70 21.06
CA LEU A 698 -34.12 -36.32 20.83
C LEU A 698 -35.30 -35.38 20.59
N ASN A 699 -35.13 -34.13 21.01
CA ASN A 699 -36.06 -33.07 20.65
C ASN A 699 -35.81 -32.62 19.21
N LEU A 700 -36.83 -32.74 18.34
CA LEU A 700 -36.73 -32.39 16.92
C LEU A 700 -36.99 -30.90 16.62
N ALA A 701 -37.22 -30.06 17.63
CA ALA A 701 -37.51 -28.64 17.44
C ALA A 701 -36.39 -27.85 16.70
N ALA A 702 -35.14 -28.28 16.78
CA ALA A 702 -34.01 -27.66 16.10
C ALA A 702 -34.18 -27.70 14.57
N TRP A 703 -34.85 -28.73 14.04
CA TRP A 703 -35.21 -28.79 12.62
C TRP A 703 -36.16 -27.66 12.22
N ASP A 704 -37.23 -27.45 13.00
CA ASP A 704 -38.17 -26.36 12.75
C ASP A 704 -37.51 -24.98 12.91
N LEU A 705 -36.65 -24.82 13.92
CA LEU A 705 -35.95 -23.56 14.18
C LEU A 705 -34.95 -23.21 13.09
N ALA A 706 -34.18 -24.19 12.60
CA ALA A 706 -33.24 -23.98 11.51
C ALA A 706 -33.96 -23.55 10.23
N GLN A 707 -35.06 -24.23 9.87
CA GLN A 707 -35.90 -23.86 8.73
C GLN A 707 -36.55 -22.48 8.90
N ALA A 708 -37.07 -22.17 10.09
CA ALA A 708 -37.71 -20.88 10.36
C ALA A 708 -36.70 -19.72 10.22
N VAL A 709 -35.47 -19.91 10.68
CA VAL A 709 -34.42 -18.90 10.53
C VAL A 709 -33.99 -18.78 9.06
N ASP A 710 -33.86 -19.89 8.35
CA ASP A 710 -33.52 -19.89 6.92
C ASP A 710 -34.54 -19.12 6.08
N LEU A 711 -35.82 -19.44 6.29
CA LEU A 711 -36.93 -18.79 5.61
C LEU A 711 -37.10 -17.32 6.04
N ALA A 712 -36.77 -16.97 7.29
CA ALA A 712 -36.74 -15.58 7.70
C ALA A 712 -35.64 -14.79 6.99
N ILE A 713 -34.46 -15.39 6.78
CA ILE A 713 -33.36 -14.80 6.00
C ILE A 713 -33.80 -14.60 4.55
N ALA A 714 -34.33 -15.65 3.91
CA ALA A 714 -34.85 -15.57 2.54
C ALA A 714 -35.98 -14.54 2.42
N GLY A 715 -36.89 -14.50 3.38
CA GLY A 715 -37.97 -13.51 3.44
C GLY A 715 -37.45 -12.07 3.57
N ARG A 716 -36.37 -11.87 4.32
CA ARG A 716 -35.69 -10.56 4.42
C ARG A 716 -35.05 -10.16 3.08
N GLN A 717 -34.44 -11.12 2.38
CA GLN A 717 -33.82 -10.94 1.07
C GLN A 717 -34.84 -10.67 -0.05
N LEU A 718 -35.98 -11.36 -0.03
CA LEU A 718 -37.10 -11.12 -0.96
C LEU A 718 -37.86 -9.81 -0.69
N GLY A 719 -37.53 -9.10 0.40
CA GLY A 719 -38.28 -7.94 0.86
C GLY A 719 -39.69 -8.26 1.38
N TRP A 720 -39.99 -9.54 1.65
CA TRP A 720 -41.25 -10.00 2.23
C TRP A 720 -41.33 -9.70 3.73
N LEU A 721 -40.17 -9.68 4.41
CA LEU A 721 -40.04 -9.26 5.81
C LEU A 721 -39.26 -7.94 5.91
N GLY A 722 -39.85 -6.98 6.63
CA GLY A 722 -39.12 -5.80 7.08
C GLY A 722 -38.10 -6.15 8.16
N GLU A 723 -37.11 -5.28 8.38
CA GLU A 723 -36.04 -5.53 9.37
C GLU A 723 -36.59 -5.81 10.78
N ALA A 724 -37.54 -5.00 11.26
CA ALA A 724 -38.11 -5.18 12.60
C ALA A 724 -38.82 -6.53 12.77
N GLU A 725 -39.57 -6.96 11.76
CA GLU A 725 -40.27 -8.26 11.79
C GLU A 725 -39.27 -9.41 11.73
N PHE A 726 -38.28 -9.33 10.85
CA PHE A 726 -37.18 -10.30 10.77
C PHE A 726 -36.49 -10.48 12.14
N LEU A 727 -36.12 -9.38 12.80
CA LEU A 727 -35.48 -9.43 14.12
C LEU A 727 -36.41 -10.04 15.19
N GLU A 728 -37.71 -9.73 15.18
CA GLU A 728 -38.69 -10.35 16.08
C GLU A 728 -38.77 -11.88 15.89
N ARG A 729 -38.76 -12.36 14.64
CA ARG A 729 -38.74 -13.81 14.35
C ARG A 729 -37.44 -14.46 14.87
N LEU A 730 -36.30 -13.82 14.66
CA LEU A 730 -35.00 -14.28 15.18
C LEU A 730 -34.99 -14.35 16.72
N GLU A 731 -35.50 -13.33 17.40
CA GLU A 731 -35.59 -13.30 18.87
C GLU A 731 -36.49 -14.44 19.41
N ARG A 732 -37.60 -14.73 18.72
CA ARG A 732 -38.49 -15.87 19.05
C ARG A 732 -37.76 -17.20 18.87
N ALA A 733 -37.06 -17.39 17.75
CA ALA A 733 -36.28 -18.60 17.47
C ALA A 733 -35.17 -18.80 18.52
N HIS A 734 -34.43 -17.74 18.83
CA HIS A 734 -33.41 -17.72 19.88
C HIS A 734 -33.99 -18.11 21.24
N GLY A 735 -35.14 -17.55 21.62
CA GLY A 735 -35.83 -17.89 22.86
C GLY A 735 -36.34 -19.33 22.92
N LEU A 736 -36.77 -19.91 21.80
CA LEU A 736 -37.16 -21.32 21.70
C LEU A 736 -35.94 -22.25 21.82
N ALA A 737 -34.84 -21.95 21.13
CA ALA A 737 -33.61 -22.71 21.22
C ALA A 737 -33.12 -22.80 22.68
N ALA A 738 -33.09 -21.66 23.39
CA ALA A 738 -32.71 -21.57 24.80
C ALA A 738 -33.61 -22.38 25.75
N ARG A 739 -34.88 -22.61 25.38
CA ARG A 739 -35.82 -23.42 26.18
C ARG A 739 -35.67 -24.91 25.95
N HIS A 740 -35.32 -25.31 24.73
CA HIS A 740 -35.38 -26.69 24.27
C HIS A 740 -34.06 -27.43 24.32
N TYR A 741 -32.93 -26.72 24.38
CA TYR A 741 -31.59 -27.30 24.32
C TYR A 741 -30.66 -26.63 25.33
N GLY A 742 -29.67 -27.39 25.83
CA GLY A 742 -28.65 -26.90 26.76
C GLY A 742 -27.36 -26.41 26.09
N GLY A 743 -27.19 -26.61 24.79
CA GLY A 743 -25.97 -26.22 24.06
C GLY A 743 -25.98 -26.63 22.59
N TRP A 744 -24.95 -26.17 21.85
CA TRP A 744 -24.80 -26.44 20.41
C TRP A 744 -24.74 -27.92 20.06
N GLU A 745 -24.13 -28.78 20.89
CA GLU A 745 -24.06 -30.22 20.61
C GLU A 745 -25.44 -30.90 20.68
N GLU A 746 -26.28 -30.50 21.64
CA GLU A 746 -27.65 -31.03 21.76
C GLU A 746 -28.54 -30.50 20.63
N TYR A 747 -28.40 -29.22 20.30
CA TYR A 747 -29.08 -28.60 19.16
C TYR A 747 -28.73 -29.31 17.85
N ALA A 748 -27.43 -29.56 17.61
CA ALA A 748 -26.93 -30.25 16.44
C ALA A 748 -27.49 -31.68 16.31
N ARG A 749 -27.59 -32.42 17.43
CA ARG A 749 -28.23 -33.76 17.46
C ARG A 749 -29.72 -33.69 17.13
N GLY A 750 -30.45 -32.74 17.72
CA GLY A 750 -31.86 -32.53 17.41
C GLY A 750 -32.08 -32.16 15.94
N LEU A 751 -31.21 -31.31 15.39
CA LEU A 751 -31.26 -30.89 14.00
C LEU A 751 -31.00 -32.05 13.05
N TYR A 752 -29.94 -32.82 13.30
CA TYR A 752 -29.60 -34.00 12.49
C TYR A 752 -30.69 -35.06 12.52
N ALA A 753 -31.25 -35.36 13.71
CA ALA A 753 -32.35 -36.30 13.85
C ALA A 753 -33.61 -35.84 13.11
N GLY A 754 -33.94 -34.54 13.19
CA GLY A 754 -35.09 -33.98 12.47
C GLY A 754 -34.89 -34.03 10.95
N PHE A 755 -33.73 -33.60 10.47
CA PHE A 755 -33.37 -33.67 9.05
C PHE A 755 -33.45 -35.11 8.52
N SER A 756 -32.86 -36.07 9.23
CA SER A 756 -32.90 -37.49 8.86
C SER A 756 -34.32 -38.08 8.89
N PHE A 757 -35.15 -37.67 9.85
CA PHE A 757 -36.51 -38.16 10.01
C PHE A 757 -37.46 -37.63 8.93
N PHE A 758 -37.42 -36.32 8.63
CA PHE A 758 -38.36 -35.69 7.71
C PHE A 758 -37.95 -35.80 6.23
N MET A 759 -36.66 -36.00 5.94
CA MET A 759 -36.15 -36.20 4.58
C MET A 759 -36.80 -37.42 3.89
N GLY A 760 -37.29 -37.22 2.66
CA GLY A 760 -37.83 -38.29 1.82
C GLY A 760 -36.76 -39.29 1.37
N GLU A 761 -37.18 -40.49 0.97
CA GLU A 761 -36.24 -41.53 0.54
C GLU A 761 -35.84 -41.33 -0.92
N THR A 762 -34.56 -41.02 -1.14
CA THR A 762 -33.95 -40.85 -2.46
C THR A 762 -32.67 -41.69 -2.56
N ALA A 763 -32.21 -41.97 -3.78
CA ALA A 763 -30.95 -42.68 -3.99
C ALA A 763 -29.73 -41.93 -3.40
N GLU A 764 -29.87 -40.65 -3.09
CA GLU A 764 -28.81 -39.76 -2.61
C GLU A 764 -28.90 -39.51 -1.09
N ARG A 765 -29.93 -40.02 -0.39
CA ARG A 765 -30.17 -39.78 1.05
C ARG A 765 -28.92 -40.00 1.91
N GLU A 766 -28.28 -41.16 1.78
CA GLU A 766 -27.09 -41.48 2.57
C GLU A 766 -25.92 -40.53 2.31
N ALA A 767 -25.78 -40.05 1.08
CA ALA A 767 -24.77 -39.06 0.73
C ALA A 767 -25.08 -37.69 1.36
N PHE A 768 -26.35 -37.26 1.34
CA PHE A 768 -26.78 -36.03 2.02
C PHE A 768 -26.56 -36.11 3.53
N LEU A 769 -26.94 -37.21 4.18
CA LEU A 769 -26.71 -37.40 5.61
C LEU A 769 -25.22 -37.44 5.95
N ALA A 770 -24.39 -38.09 5.14
CA ALA A 770 -22.95 -38.09 5.33
C ALA A 770 -22.34 -36.69 5.20
N GLY A 771 -22.76 -35.92 4.19
CA GLY A 771 -22.37 -34.52 4.02
C GLY A 771 -22.80 -33.64 5.19
N PHE A 772 -24.04 -33.81 5.66
CA PHE A 772 -24.59 -33.05 6.78
C PHE A 772 -23.86 -33.36 8.09
N ARG A 773 -23.54 -34.64 8.37
CA ARG A 773 -22.69 -35.02 9.51
C ARG A 773 -21.32 -34.35 9.43
N GLN A 774 -20.69 -34.34 8.26
CA GLN A 774 -19.39 -33.70 8.08
C GLN A 774 -19.47 -32.18 8.31
N ALA A 775 -20.54 -31.52 7.83
CA ALA A 775 -20.77 -30.11 8.08
C ALA A 775 -20.98 -29.81 9.58
N LEU A 776 -21.73 -30.66 10.29
CA LEU A 776 -21.93 -30.55 11.75
C LEU A 776 -20.62 -30.71 12.52
N VAL A 777 -19.74 -31.64 12.11
CA VAL A 777 -18.38 -31.75 12.66
C VAL A 777 -17.64 -30.42 12.51
N SER A 778 -17.64 -29.86 11.29
CA SER A 778 -16.91 -28.62 11.00
C SER A 778 -17.48 -27.40 11.73
N TRP A 779 -18.80 -27.27 11.87
CA TRP A 779 -19.45 -26.17 12.60
C TRP A 779 -19.20 -26.24 14.12
N LEU A 780 -19.26 -27.44 14.71
CA LEU A 780 -18.98 -27.63 16.14
C LEU A 780 -17.49 -27.45 16.48
N ALA A 781 -16.60 -27.84 15.57
CA ALA A 781 -15.15 -27.81 15.79
C ALA A 781 -14.48 -26.51 15.28
N ALA A 782 -15.13 -25.70 14.43
CA ALA A 782 -14.48 -24.66 13.61
C ALA A 782 -13.25 -25.18 12.85
N ALA A 783 -13.43 -26.29 12.16
CA ALA A 783 -12.37 -26.95 11.39
C ALA A 783 -12.94 -27.36 10.01
N PRO A 784 -12.62 -26.61 8.93
CA PRO A 784 -11.75 -25.43 8.88
C PRO A 784 -12.33 -24.20 9.62
N PRO A 785 -11.51 -23.18 9.98
CA PRO A 785 -11.94 -22.07 10.82
C PRO A 785 -13.22 -21.38 10.38
N LEU A 786 -13.38 -21.09 9.09
CA LEU A 786 -14.53 -20.37 8.54
C LEU A 786 -15.73 -21.27 8.20
N ALA A 787 -15.75 -22.52 8.66
CA ALA A 787 -16.86 -23.45 8.36
C ALA A 787 -18.21 -22.98 8.93
N GLY A 788 -18.21 -22.40 10.14
CA GLY A 788 -19.43 -21.92 10.79
C GLY A 788 -19.19 -21.35 12.19
N PRO A 789 -20.13 -20.56 12.74
CA PRO A 789 -19.88 -19.74 13.92
C PRO A 789 -20.14 -20.42 15.28
N TRP A 790 -20.72 -21.62 15.36
CA TRP A 790 -21.08 -22.23 16.66
C TRP A 790 -19.91 -22.38 17.64
N ALA A 791 -18.72 -22.64 17.11
CA ALA A 791 -17.49 -22.75 17.89
C ALA A 791 -17.08 -21.44 18.60
N SER A 792 -17.51 -20.28 18.09
CA SER A 792 -17.18 -18.96 18.63
C SER A 792 -18.37 -18.27 19.30
N LEU A 793 -19.51 -18.94 19.40
CA LEU A 793 -20.73 -18.38 19.96
C LEU A 793 -21.14 -19.16 21.20
N ASP A 794 -21.58 -18.44 22.22
CA ASP A 794 -22.34 -19.04 23.29
C ASP A 794 -23.72 -19.45 22.78
N PHE A 795 -24.18 -20.63 23.18
CA PHE A 795 -25.54 -21.07 22.85
C PHE A 795 -26.57 -20.13 23.51
N PRO A 796 -27.74 -19.89 22.89
CA PRO A 796 -28.81 -19.10 23.49
C PRO A 796 -29.10 -19.45 24.97
N GLY A 797 -28.93 -18.47 25.85
CA GLY A 797 -29.16 -18.64 27.30
C GLY A 797 -28.05 -19.37 28.07
N ALA A 798 -26.99 -19.82 27.41
CA ALA A 798 -25.82 -20.40 28.07
C ALA A 798 -25.02 -19.34 28.83
N ARG A 799 -24.19 -19.80 29.78
CA ARG A 799 -23.22 -18.93 30.44
C ARG A 799 -22.06 -18.63 29.50
N PRO A 800 -21.52 -17.40 29.48
CA PRO A 800 -20.33 -17.09 28.69
C PRO A 800 -19.19 -18.03 29.01
N ARG A 801 -18.66 -18.71 27.99
CA ARG A 801 -17.51 -19.64 28.11
C ARG A 801 -16.26 -19.15 27.39
N HIS A 802 -16.43 -18.14 26.55
CA HIS A 802 -15.44 -17.60 25.64
C HIS A 802 -14.49 -16.61 26.34
N TRP A 803 -13.21 -16.62 25.95
CA TRP A 803 -12.24 -15.66 26.44
C TRP A 803 -12.40 -14.32 25.72
N ALA A 804 -12.40 -13.23 26.49
CA ALA A 804 -12.49 -11.88 25.93
C ALA A 804 -11.26 -11.58 25.05
N PRO A 805 -11.45 -11.14 23.78
CA PRO A 805 -10.35 -10.65 22.96
C PRO A 805 -9.64 -9.45 23.59
N MET A 806 -8.33 -9.29 23.33
CA MET A 806 -7.53 -8.19 23.88
C MET A 806 -7.68 -6.85 23.12
N HIS A 807 -8.65 -6.77 22.21
CA HIS A 807 -8.94 -5.60 21.37
C HIS A 807 -10.46 -5.41 21.23
N VAL A 808 -10.88 -4.22 20.80
CA VAL A 808 -12.29 -3.80 20.80
C VAL A 808 -13.12 -4.24 19.60
N ASP A 809 -12.53 -4.94 18.62
CA ASP A 809 -13.29 -5.47 17.47
C ASP A 809 -14.07 -6.74 17.84
N THR A 810 -15.22 -6.55 18.49
CA THR A 810 -16.21 -7.59 18.78
C THR A 810 -17.61 -7.10 18.41
N LEU A 811 -18.55 -8.02 18.19
CA LEU A 811 -19.94 -7.62 18.04
C LEU A 811 -20.46 -7.02 19.35
N PRO A 812 -21.30 -5.97 19.29
CA PRO A 812 -21.90 -5.43 20.49
C PRO A 812 -22.79 -6.50 21.14
N GLY A 813 -22.55 -6.76 22.42
CA GLY A 813 -23.48 -7.53 23.22
C GLY A 813 -24.78 -6.74 23.42
N ASP A 814 -25.89 -7.43 23.66
CA ASP A 814 -27.08 -6.77 24.19
C ASP A 814 -26.71 -6.15 25.54
N GLY A 815 -27.29 -4.99 25.88
CA GLY A 815 -26.88 -4.07 26.96
C GLY A 815 -26.81 -4.62 28.41
N ARG A 816 -26.80 -5.94 28.60
CA ARG A 816 -26.58 -6.67 29.86
C ARG A 816 -25.33 -7.55 29.88
N GLN A 817 -24.65 -7.77 28.76
CA GLN A 817 -23.37 -8.48 28.72
C GLN A 817 -22.25 -7.48 28.41
N LEU A 818 -21.49 -7.10 29.43
CA LEU A 818 -20.23 -6.41 29.24
C LEU A 818 -19.25 -7.39 28.62
N HIS A 819 -18.91 -7.19 27.34
CA HIS A 819 -17.71 -7.76 26.73
C HIS A 819 -16.49 -6.92 27.10
#